data_AF-A0A1Q6WHN6-F1
#
_entry.id   AF-A0A1Q6WHN6-F1
#
_cell.length_a   1.000
_cell.length_b   1.000
_cell.length_c   1.000
_cell.angle_alpha   90.00
_cell.angle_beta   90.00
_cell.angle_gamma   90.00
#
_symmetry.space_group_name_H-M   'P 1'
#
loop_
_entity.id
_entity.type
_entity.pdbx_description
1 polymer ?
#
loop_
_entity_poly.entity_id
_entity_poly.type
_entity_poly.pdbx_seq_one_letter_code
_entity_poly.pdbx_strand_id
1 'polypeptide(L)'
;MSNQLTLKLLALAILVAASAVLTGAEAAYFSLGRARLRKLAGSTSEARSPLIERPHDLLVTLLVGITVINIGAAALAATLAEDVFGVRYGLLVEIIGMILILTTFGEVLPMTFAVKYPEQFLTLARGPVAWLSVILKPVRSTLGALTTLTVHLIGSERQAAQPELSEEELRTLVDVGAKEGVVEREEREMIHKVFELEDTLVRSVMVPRTDMFCLDLDTPSDQILPALRENLHSRVPVYEGSIDVIVGILYTKDLLAYLDGLPADFDLRTQLHPPYFVPESKRADVLLQEFQAKKLHMAIVVDEYGGTAGLVALEDLLEELVGEIVDEYDEPERLIQKLDATTFRVAGKLPIDELNAVTGLRAPGHPGADRGGREGRANARGRGGRSPPQARRRRGRGVMLLWVAVFCLAVTMFFSAAEMSFIAANRLRIRHLAEEGNTTAAAYLEAFRRPERTLSTAMMGVTISHIVASSAATFALLPTLGGMAPLVVTAILTPIMLVFGEIIPKAVAREWATALIVRVYRGLTWSSVLLAPFVAFSNGVVGGLLRLLGATPPGTRHFVSREELKALLAMEPGEADVTSQEAEMIDKIFDLGDTTVREIMVPLVDVTMLPATASVRDAVDLIRDRGFSRIPIYRERETNLVGVVAAMDILRRGAEARRLDDLMRPPYYVPETKRIDDLLREMQRGRMHLAIVVDEYGGSTGIVTLEDIVEEIVGEIQDEHDRSPAPVDRLPDGTYWVAGRANIDELNEAMGWTLPKQDYETVAGLVLATLGRIPRTGEELQVPGYTITVLEAGPRHVAAVKIALAPPRQA
;
A
#
# COMPACT_ATOMS: atom_id res chain seq x y z
N MET A 1 36.55 -53.31 -4.35
CA MET A 1 35.90 -52.18 -5.04
C MET A 1 36.97 -51.16 -5.38
N SER A 2 37.10 -50.76 -6.64
CA SER A 2 38.24 -49.99 -7.14
C SER A 2 38.21 -48.53 -6.64
N ASN A 3 39.38 -47.91 -6.47
CA ASN A 3 39.54 -46.47 -6.17
C ASN A 3 38.81 -45.56 -7.19
N GLN A 4 38.51 -46.06 -8.39
CA GLN A 4 37.76 -45.33 -9.40
C GLN A 4 36.25 -45.24 -9.08
N LEU A 5 35.67 -46.30 -8.49
CA LEU A 5 34.25 -46.30 -8.13
C LEU A 5 33.97 -45.32 -6.99
N THR A 6 34.84 -45.28 -5.98
CA THR A 6 34.74 -44.34 -4.86
C THR A 6 34.90 -42.90 -5.33
N LEU A 7 35.83 -42.63 -6.26
CA LEU A 7 36.01 -41.31 -6.86
C LEU A 7 34.76 -40.84 -7.63
N LYS A 8 34.15 -41.72 -8.44
CA LYS A 8 32.91 -41.40 -9.18
C LYS A 8 31.74 -41.11 -8.24
N LEU A 9 31.57 -41.89 -7.17
CA LEU A 9 30.53 -41.66 -6.16
C LEU A 9 30.73 -40.34 -5.40
N LEU A 10 31.98 -40.03 -5.03
CA LEU A 10 32.31 -38.75 -4.38
C LEU A 10 32.04 -37.56 -5.32
N ALA A 11 32.45 -37.66 -6.59
CA ALA A 11 32.18 -36.63 -7.59
C ALA A 11 30.67 -36.43 -7.81
N LEU A 12 29.89 -37.52 -7.86
CA LEU A 12 28.43 -37.43 -7.97
C LEU A 12 27.81 -36.74 -6.75
N ALA A 13 28.25 -37.07 -5.54
CA ALA A 13 27.78 -36.43 -4.31
C ALA A 13 28.09 -34.92 -4.29
N ILE A 14 29.28 -34.51 -4.76
CA ILE A 14 29.66 -33.10 -4.90
C ILE A 14 28.76 -32.38 -5.92
N LEU A 15 28.47 -33.01 -7.06
CA LEU A 15 27.59 -32.42 -8.08
C LEU A 15 26.15 -32.26 -7.57
N VAL A 16 25.61 -33.25 -6.85
CA VAL A 16 24.27 -33.15 -6.24
C VAL A 16 24.23 -32.03 -5.19
N ALA A 17 25.26 -31.91 -4.35
CA ALA A 17 25.35 -30.82 -3.37
C ALA A 17 25.46 -29.44 -4.04
N ALA A 18 26.25 -29.31 -5.10
CA ALA A 18 26.37 -28.07 -5.86
C ALA A 18 25.04 -27.69 -6.55
N SER A 19 24.33 -28.67 -7.12
CA SER A 19 22.98 -28.49 -7.67
C SER A 19 22.01 -27.99 -6.60
N ALA A 20 22.08 -28.56 -5.39
CA ALA A 20 21.24 -28.15 -4.27
C ALA A 20 21.44 -26.69 -3.87
N VAL A 21 22.70 -26.24 -3.80
CA VAL A 21 23.03 -24.84 -3.48
C VAL A 21 22.52 -23.89 -4.56
N LEU A 22 22.72 -24.20 -5.85
CA LEU A 22 22.29 -23.30 -6.92
C LEU A 22 20.76 -23.24 -7.06
N THR A 23 20.09 -24.38 -6.95
CA THR A 23 18.63 -24.47 -7.04
C THR A 23 17.95 -23.79 -5.86
N GLY A 24 18.49 -23.95 -4.65
CA GLY A 24 17.99 -23.19 -3.49
C GLY A 24 18.26 -21.69 -3.62
N ALA A 25 19.37 -21.28 -4.25
CA ALA A 25 19.67 -19.87 -4.47
C ALA A 25 18.69 -19.25 -5.48
N GLU A 26 18.32 -19.98 -6.52
CA GLU A 26 17.27 -19.60 -7.46
C GLU A 26 15.92 -19.45 -6.76
N ALA A 27 15.53 -20.45 -5.96
CA ALA A 27 14.27 -20.42 -5.20
C ALA A 27 14.21 -19.27 -4.18
N ALA A 28 15.28 -19.03 -3.43
CA ALA A 28 15.36 -17.94 -2.47
C ALA A 28 15.30 -16.56 -3.14
N TYR A 29 15.95 -16.42 -4.30
CA TYR A 29 15.93 -15.21 -5.10
C TYR A 29 14.50 -14.88 -5.59
N PHE A 30 13.77 -15.85 -6.13
CA PHE A 30 12.38 -15.64 -6.55
C PHE A 30 11.42 -15.39 -5.38
N SER A 31 11.71 -15.93 -4.19
CA SER A 31 10.84 -15.78 -3.02
C SER A 31 10.94 -14.41 -2.35
N LEU A 32 12.08 -13.72 -2.38
CA LEU A 32 12.28 -12.45 -1.67
C LEU A 32 11.71 -11.23 -2.41
N GLY A 33 11.46 -11.35 -3.72
CA GLY A 33 11.11 -10.18 -4.54
C GLY A 33 12.27 -9.18 -4.67
N ARG A 34 12.20 -8.27 -5.65
CA ARG A 34 13.30 -7.32 -5.92
C ARG A 34 13.45 -6.25 -4.84
N ALA A 35 12.34 -5.78 -4.28
CA ALA A 35 12.29 -4.76 -3.24
C ALA A 35 13.07 -5.15 -1.98
N ARG A 36 12.80 -6.35 -1.45
CA ARG A 36 13.45 -6.86 -0.23
C ARG A 36 14.92 -7.19 -0.46
N LEU A 37 15.28 -7.64 -1.65
CA LEU A 37 16.67 -7.84 -2.06
C LEU A 37 17.48 -6.53 -2.08
N ARG A 38 16.88 -5.41 -2.52
CA ARG A 38 17.53 -4.09 -2.47
C ARG A 38 17.65 -3.58 -1.03
N LYS A 39 16.63 -3.77 -0.18
CA LYS A 39 16.70 -3.41 1.26
C LYS A 39 17.83 -4.15 1.97
N LEU A 40 18.00 -5.46 1.72
CA LEU A 40 19.14 -6.24 2.22
C LEU A 40 20.49 -5.73 1.70
N ALA A 41 20.55 -5.24 0.46
CA ALA A 41 21.76 -4.65 -0.11
C ALA A 41 22.11 -3.28 0.52
N GLY A 42 21.10 -2.53 0.98
CA GLY A 42 21.25 -1.23 1.64
C GLY A 42 21.62 -1.28 3.12
N SER A 43 21.15 -2.29 3.87
CA SER A 43 21.28 -2.35 5.33
C SER A 43 22.63 -2.89 5.86
N THR A 44 23.49 -3.45 5.01
CA THR A 44 24.75 -4.08 5.44
C THR A 44 25.91 -3.68 4.54
N SER A 45 26.93 -2.98 5.08
CA SER A 45 28.17 -2.60 4.38
C SER A 45 28.88 -3.80 3.72
N GLU A 46 28.71 -4.99 4.30
CA GLU A 46 29.27 -6.24 3.77
C GLU A 46 28.42 -6.87 2.65
N ALA A 47 27.18 -6.43 2.38
CA ALA A 47 26.21 -7.02 1.45
C ALA A 47 26.17 -6.39 0.04
N ARG A 48 27.09 -5.47 -0.29
CA ARG A 48 27.29 -4.94 -1.65
C ARG A 48 27.91 -5.97 -2.59
N SER A 49 27.21 -7.06 -2.89
CA SER A 49 27.59 -7.93 -4.01
C SER A 49 26.96 -7.39 -5.30
N PRO A 50 27.73 -7.14 -6.37
CA PRO A 50 27.20 -6.68 -7.66
C PRO A 50 26.24 -7.68 -8.34
N LEU A 51 25.99 -8.85 -7.74
CA LEU A 51 25.01 -9.83 -8.21
C LEU A 51 23.56 -9.49 -7.83
N ILE A 52 23.32 -8.73 -6.76
CA ILE A 52 21.95 -8.34 -6.37
C ILE A 52 21.45 -7.17 -7.22
N GLU A 53 22.37 -6.30 -7.67
CA GLU A 53 22.07 -5.13 -8.51
C GLU A 53 21.72 -5.48 -9.98
N ARG A 54 22.11 -6.67 -10.47
CA ARG A 54 21.84 -7.13 -11.84
C ARG A 54 21.06 -8.46 -11.85
N PRO A 55 19.73 -8.41 -11.60
CA PRO A 55 18.89 -9.59 -11.42
C PRO A 55 18.90 -10.57 -12.60
N HIS A 56 18.94 -10.05 -13.83
CA HIS A 56 19.02 -10.87 -15.04
C HIS A 56 20.35 -11.65 -15.13
N ASP A 57 21.46 -11.03 -14.73
CA ASP A 57 22.79 -11.65 -14.81
C ASP A 57 22.93 -12.79 -13.78
N LEU A 58 22.33 -12.61 -12.60
CA LEU A 58 22.26 -13.64 -11.56
C LEU A 58 21.44 -14.85 -12.01
N LEU A 59 20.24 -14.63 -12.55
CA LEU A 59 19.38 -15.71 -13.05
C LEU A 59 20.06 -16.55 -14.15
N VAL A 60 20.68 -15.89 -15.14
CA VAL A 60 21.42 -16.60 -16.19
C VAL A 60 22.59 -17.40 -15.60
N THR A 61 23.27 -16.86 -14.57
CA THR A 61 24.38 -17.56 -13.90
C THR A 61 23.91 -18.83 -13.20
N LEU A 62 22.80 -18.74 -12.44
CA LEU A 62 22.21 -19.87 -11.73
C LEU A 62 21.73 -20.95 -12.70
N LEU A 63 20.99 -20.56 -13.74
CA LEU A 63 20.45 -21.48 -14.75
C LEU A 63 21.55 -22.24 -15.49
N VAL A 64 22.59 -21.54 -15.95
CA VAL A 64 23.75 -22.18 -16.61
C VAL A 64 24.41 -23.18 -15.67
N GLY A 65 24.62 -22.80 -14.40
CA GLY A 65 25.24 -23.66 -13.40
C GLY A 65 24.44 -24.92 -13.11
N ILE A 66 23.14 -24.78 -12.84
CA ILE A 66 22.21 -25.89 -12.56
C ILE A 66 22.19 -26.87 -13.74
N THR A 67 22.07 -26.36 -14.95
CA THR A 67 21.94 -27.21 -16.15
C THR A 67 23.22 -27.96 -16.48
N VAL A 68 24.39 -27.32 -16.37
CA VAL A 68 25.70 -27.99 -16.53
C VAL A 68 25.88 -29.09 -15.47
N ILE A 69 25.58 -28.78 -14.21
CA ILE A 69 25.76 -29.71 -13.09
C ILE A 69 24.79 -30.91 -13.21
N ASN A 70 23.53 -30.67 -13.53
CA ASN A 70 22.51 -31.73 -13.62
C ASN A 70 22.77 -32.67 -14.79
N ILE A 71 23.10 -32.13 -15.98
CA ILE A 71 23.45 -32.94 -17.15
C ILE A 71 24.74 -33.74 -16.89
N GLY A 72 25.76 -33.09 -16.29
CA GLY A 72 27.02 -33.74 -15.93
C GLY A 72 26.87 -34.84 -14.88
N ALA A 73 26.02 -34.62 -13.87
CA ALA A 73 25.70 -35.61 -12.83
C ALA A 73 25.01 -36.84 -13.43
N ALA A 74 24.01 -36.64 -14.29
CA ALA A 74 23.33 -37.73 -15.00
C ALA A 74 24.29 -38.49 -15.92
N ALA A 75 25.13 -37.79 -16.69
CA ALA A 75 26.10 -38.42 -17.57
C ALA A 75 27.15 -39.25 -16.79
N LEU A 76 27.61 -38.75 -15.63
CA LEU A 76 28.53 -39.47 -14.75
C LEU A 76 27.85 -40.71 -14.15
N ALA A 77 26.62 -40.55 -13.65
CA ALA A 77 25.81 -41.62 -13.09
C ALA A 77 25.52 -42.73 -14.10
N ALA A 78 25.28 -42.38 -15.38
CA ALA A 78 25.11 -43.33 -16.47
C ALA A 78 26.30 -44.29 -16.59
N THR A 79 27.53 -43.78 -16.51
CA THR A 79 28.72 -44.64 -16.53
C THR A 79 28.88 -45.47 -15.26
N LEU A 80 28.54 -44.89 -14.11
CA LEU A 80 28.60 -45.59 -12.84
C LEU A 80 27.62 -46.77 -12.80
N ALA A 81 26.41 -46.58 -13.32
CA ALA A 81 25.40 -47.61 -13.38
C ALA A 81 25.72 -48.69 -14.42
N GLU A 82 26.37 -48.34 -15.52
CA GLU A 82 26.90 -49.36 -16.44
C GLU A 82 27.98 -50.21 -15.77
N ASP A 83 28.93 -49.59 -15.06
CA ASP A 83 30.01 -50.31 -14.36
C ASP A 83 29.46 -51.29 -13.30
N VAL A 84 28.34 -50.94 -12.64
CA VAL A 84 27.78 -51.73 -11.52
C VAL A 84 26.69 -52.72 -11.96
N PHE A 85 25.78 -52.31 -12.85
CA PHE A 85 24.57 -53.07 -13.20
C PHE A 85 24.57 -53.58 -14.66
N GLY A 86 25.58 -53.20 -15.45
CA GLY A 86 25.74 -53.58 -16.85
C GLY A 86 24.72 -52.91 -17.80
N VAL A 87 24.96 -53.05 -19.10
CA VAL A 87 24.21 -52.37 -20.18
C VAL A 87 22.69 -52.65 -20.19
N ARG A 88 22.25 -53.80 -19.64
CA ARG A 88 20.84 -54.22 -19.71
C ARG A 88 19.94 -53.54 -18.68
N TYR A 89 20.45 -53.30 -17.47
CA TYR A 89 19.67 -52.71 -16.37
C TYR A 89 20.22 -51.35 -15.93
N GLY A 90 21.48 -51.02 -16.28
CA GLY A 90 22.16 -49.79 -15.90
C GLY A 90 21.38 -48.53 -16.26
N LEU A 91 20.88 -48.41 -17.51
CA LEU A 91 20.12 -47.22 -17.94
C LEU A 91 18.84 -46.99 -17.13
N LEU A 92 18.07 -48.04 -16.83
CA LEU A 92 16.80 -47.89 -16.13
C LEU A 92 17.00 -47.63 -14.63
N VAL A 93 17.95 -48.33 -14.02
CA VAL A 93 18.34 -48.11 -12.62
C VAL A 93 18.91 -46.72 -12.43
N GLU A 94 19.71 -46.25 -13.38
CA GLU A 94 20.29 -44.92 -13.36
C GLU A 94 19.24 -43.83 -13.53
N ILE A 95 18.40 -43.88 -14.56
CA ILE A 95 17.37 -42.85 -14.77
C ILE A 95 16.47 -42.74 -13.53
N ILE A 96 15.96 -43.87 -13.02
CA ILE A 96 15.07 -43.85 -11.85
C ILE A 96 15.82 -43.37 -10.59
N GLY A 97 17.04 -43.86 -10.38
CA GLY A 97 17.87 -43.49 -9.24
C GLY A 97 18.26 -42.01 -9.25
N MET A 98 18.68 -41.49 -10.40
CA MET A 98 19.07 -40.09 -10.57
C MET A 98 17.87 -39.15 -10.51
N ILE A 99 16.72 -39.55 -11.06
CA ILE A 99 15.47 -38.79 -10.87
C ILE A 99 15.20 -38.67 -9.37
N LEU A 100 15.16 -39.76 -8.61
CA LEU A 100 14.93 -39.73 -7.15
C LEU A 100 15.98 -38.88 -6.40
N ILE A 101 17.26 -39.02 -6.74
CA ILE A 101 18.35 -38.33 -6.05
C ILE A 101 18.35 -36.83 -6.36
N LEU A 102 18.39 -36.43 -7.63
CA LEU A 102 18.52 -35.02 -8.02
C LEU A 102 17.28 -34.22 -7.66
N THR A 103 16.09 -34.74 -7.90
CA THR A 103 14.87 -34.00 -7.55
C THR A 103 14.66 -33.92 -6.04
N THR A 104 14.99 -34.97 -5.25
CA THR A 104 14.75 -34.93 -3.81
C THR A 104 15.81 -34.08 -3.11
N PHE A 105 17.10 -34.36 -3.37
CA PHE A 105 18.21 -33.72 -2.67
C PHE A 105 18.78 -32.49 -3.38
N GLY A 106 18.71 -32.46 -4.71
CA GLY A 106 19.17 -31.33 -5.53
C GLY A 106 18.11 -30.23 -5.73
N GLU A 107 16.82 -30.54 -5.59
CA GLU A 107 15.75 -29.61 -5.96
C GLU A 107 14.73 -29.38 -4.83
N VAL A 108 13.92 -30.37 -4.45
CA VAL A 108 12.83 -30.22 -3.47
C VAL A 108 13.34 -29.82 -2.09
N LEU A 109 14.35 -30.52 -1.55
CA LEU A 109 14.92 -30.22 -0.25
C LEU A 109 15.46 -28.77 -0.15
N PRO A 110 16.38 -28.34 -1.03
CA PRO A 110 16.92 -26.98 -0.97
C PRO A 110 15.85 -25.94 -1.29
N MET A 111 14.94 -26.20 -2.23
CA MET A 111 13.82 -25.28 -2.53
C MET A 111 12.93 -25.08 -1.30
N THR A 112 12.53 -26.14 -0.62
CA THR A 112 11.69 -26.07 0.59
C THR A 112 12.36 -25.25 1.68
N PHE A 113 13.68 -25.42 1.86
CA PHE A 113 14.43 -24.67 2.86
C PHE A 113 14.65 -23.21 2.44
N ALA A 114 14.96 -22.96 1.17
CA ALA A 114 15.19 -21.64 0.58
C ALA A 114 13.93 -20.77 0.61
N VAL A 115 12.75 -21.31 0.34
CA VAL A 115 11.48 -20.56 0.45
C VAL A 115 11.18 -20.22 1.92
N LYS A 116 11.55 -21.11 2.86
CA LYS A 116 11.33 -20.88 4.30
C LYS A 116 12.31 -19.85 4.88
N TYR A 117 13.57 -19.91 4.50
CA TYR A 117 14.67 -19.09 5.01
C TYR A 117 15.50 -18.47 3.88
N PRO A 118 14.90 -17.60 3.04
CA PRO A 118 15.56 -17.16 1.81
C PRO A 118 16.80 -16.30 2.07
N GLU A 119 16.78 -15.44 3.09
CA GLU A 119 17.93 -14.60 3.45
C GLU A 119 19.14 -15.44 3.93
N GLN A 120 18.87 -16.43 4.79
CA GLN A 120 19.89 -17.35 5.29
C GLN A 120 20.45 -18.21 4.16
N PHE A 121 19.62 -18.58 3.19
CA PHE A 121 20.07 -19.35 2.04
C PHE A 121 20.90 -18.51 1.06
N LEU A 122 20.51 -17.28 0.76
CA LEU A 122 21.28 -16.39 -0.12
C LEU A 122 22.63 -16.01 0.48
N THR A 123 22.70 -15.79 1.79
CA THR A 123 23.98 -15.54 2.49
C THR A 123 24.91 -16.76 2.40
N LEU A 124 24.38 -17.97 2.56
CA LEU A 124 25.13 -19.22 2.37
C LEU A 124 25.60 -19.40 0.91
N ALA A 125 24.74 -19.14 -0.06
CA ALA A 125 25.03 -19.33 -1.49
C ALA A 125 25.91 -18.23 -2.10
N ARG A 126 26.13 -17.11 -1.40
CA ARG A 126 26.85 -15.93 -1.89
C ARG A 126 28.22 -16.25 -2.49
N GLY A 127 29.07 -16.96 -1.74
CA GLY A 127 30.43 -17.30 -2.17
C GLY A 127 30.45 -18.16 -3.44
N PRO A 128 29.80 -19.33 -3.44
CA PRO A 128 29.70 -20.20 -4.60
C PRO A 128 29.14 -19.51 -5.85
N VAL A 129 28.06 -18.72 -5.70
CA VAL A 129 27.40 -18.06 -6.83
C VAL A 129 28.26 -16.91 -7.38
N ALA A 130 28.93 -16.14 -6.52
CA ALA A 130 29.83 -15.07 -6.96
C ALA A 130 31.03 -15.62 -7.75
N TRP A 131 31.65 -16.70 -7.25
CA TRP A 131 32.74 -17.37 -7.96
C TRP A 131 32.29 -17.90 -9.32
N LEU A 132 31.12 -18.56 -9.37
CA LEU A 132 30.54 -19.07 -10.61
C LEU A 132 30.24 -17.94 -11.62
N SER A 133 29.76 -16.79 -11.16
CA SER A 133 29.42 -15.64 -12.01
C SER A 133 30.65 -15.06 -12.72
N VAL A 134 31.81 -15.03 -12.05
CA VAL A 134 33.07 -14.58 -12.67
C VAL A 134 33.49 -15.53 -13.79
N ILE A 135 33.42 -16.84 -13.55
CA ILE A 135 33.78 -17.87 -14.53
C ILE A 135 32.86 -17.83 -15.74
N LEU A 136 31.56 -17.66 -15.51
CA LEU A 136 30.54 -17.68 -16.56
C LEU A 136 30.34 -16.34 -17.27
N LYS A 137 31.05 -15.28 -16.90
CA LYS A 137 30.94 -13.95 -17.53
C LYS A 137 30.98 -13.95 -19.08
N PRO A 138 31.93 -14.64 -19.77
CA PRO A 138 31.94 -14.64 -21.23
C PRO A 138 30.73 -15.37 -21.83
N VAL A 139 30.34 -16.51 -21.23
CA VAL A 139 29.19 -17.31 -21.65
C VAL A 139 27.90 -16.50 -21.46
N ARG A 140 27.74 -15.84 -20.31
CA ARG A 140 26.59 -14.97 -20.00
C ARG A 140 26.44 -13.83 -21.00
N SER A 141 27.53 -13.16 -21.37
CA SER A 141 27.50 -12.08 -22.36
C SER A 141 26.96 -12.56 -23.71
N THR A 142 27.43 -13.72 -24.17
CA THR A 142 26.95 -14.31 -25.44
C THR A 142 25.49 -14.74 -25.37
N LEU A 143 25.06 -15.33 -24.26
CA LEU A 143 23.68 -15.74 -24.06
C LEU A 143 22.74 -14.53 -23.97
N GLY A 144 23.14 -13.46 -23.28
CA GLY A 144 22.36 -12.21 -23.20
C GLY A 144 22.17 -11.54 -24.56
N ALA A 145 23.19 -11.55 -25.42
CA ALA A 145 23.09 -11.05 -26.78
C ALA A 145 22.09 -11.89 -27.61
N LEU A 146 22.12 -13.21 -27.47
CA LEU A 146 21.19 -14.12 -28.14
C LEU A 146 19.74 -13.90 -27.67
N THR A 147 19.54 -13.71 -26.37
CA THR A 147 18.22 -13.38 -25.80
C THR A 147 17.68 -12.07 -26.39
N THR A 148 18.50 -11.02 -26.42
CA THR A 148 18.12 -9.71 -26.96
C THR A 148 17.74 -9.80 -28.44
N LEU A 149 18.50 -10.55 -29.22
CA LEU A 149 18.22 -10.80 -30.63
C LEU A 149 16.90 -11.57 -30.82
N THR A 150 16.64 -12.57 -29.98
CA THR A 150 15.41 -13.38 -30.05
C THR A 150 14.18 -12.53 -29.75
N VAL A 151 14.22 -11.70 -28.70
CA VAL A 151 13.13 -10.79 -28.35
C VAL A 151 12.86 -9.77 -29.46
N HIS A 152 13.91 -9.24 -30.09
CA HIS A 152 13.78 -8.30 -31.20
C HIS A 152 13.14 -8.94 -32.45
N LEU A 153 13.50 -10.19 -32.78
CA LEU A 153 12.92 -10.92 -33.90
C LEU A 153 11.44 -11.26 -33.72
N ILE A 154 11.00 -11.37 -32.46
CA ILE A 154 9.61 -11.70 -32.11
C ILE A 154 8.70 -10.45 -32.11
N GLY A 155 9.29 -9.25 -32.28
CA GLY A 155 8.52 -8.02 -32.42
C GLY A 155 7.89 -7.53 -31.11
N SER A 156 8.54 -7.78 -29.97
CA SER A 156 8.12 -7.15 -28.72
C SER A 156 8.41 -5.64 -28.83
N GLU A 157 7.35 -4.84 -28.98
CA GLU A 157 7.42 -3.45 -28.58
C GLU A 157 7.85 -3.47 -27.12
N ARG A 158 9.00 -2.86 -26.79
CA ARG A 158 9.36 -2.60 -25.41
C ARG A 158 8.17 -1.87 -24.80
N GLN A 159 7.31 -2.57 -24.07
CA GLN A 159 6.37 -1.93 -23.18
C GLN A 159 7.25 -1.05 -22.30
N ALA A 160 7.06 0.27 -22.46
CA ALA A 160 7.72 1.27 -21.64
C ALA A 160 7.67 0.79 -20.20
N ALA A 161 8.78 0.94 -19.47
CA ALA A 161 8.92 0.49 -18.10
C ALA A 161 7.63 0.78 -17.33
N GLN A 162 6.79 -0.24 -17.18
CA GLN A 162 5.58 -0.12 -16.40
C GLN A 162 6.06 0.07 -14.96
N PRO A 163 5.40 0.93 -14.17
CA PRO A 163 5.68 1.01 -12.75
C PRO A 163 5.69 -0.42 -12.18
N GLU A 164 6.69 -0.72 -11.35
CA GLU A 164 6.85 -2.05 -10.74
C GLU A 164 5.65 -2.42 -9.86
N LEU A 165 4.84 -1.44 -9.43
CA LEU A 165 3.56 -1.62 -8.77
C LEU A 165 2.50 -0.63 -9.31
N SER A 166 1.37 -1.14 -9.80
CA SER A 166 0.21 -0.29 -10.14
C SER A 166 -0.64 0.00 -8.89
N GLU A 167 -1.34 1.14 -8.87
CA GLU A 167 -2.37 1.46 -7.86
C GLU A 167 -3.36 0.29 -7.65
N GLU A 168 -3.85 -0.33 -8.73
CA GLU A 168 -4.77 -1.49 -8.66
C GLU A 168 -4.11 -2.72 -8.01
N GLU A 169 -2.80 -2.89 -8.18
CA GLU A 169 -2.04 -3.94 -7.49
C GLU A 169 -1.90 -3.64 -6.01
N LEU A 170 -1.69 -2.37 -5.64
CA LEU A 170 -1.63 -1.93 -4.25
C LEU A 170 -2.99 -2.12 -3.54
N ARG A 171 -4.10 -1.72 -4.18
CA ARG A 171 -5.48 -2.03 -3.75
C ARG A 171 -5.67 -3.53 -3.49
N THR A 172 -5.20 -4.36 -4.42
CA THR A 172 -5.31 -5.82 -4.28
C THR A 172 -4.51 -6.34 -3.08
N LEU A 173 -3.32 -5.80 -2.82
CA LEU A 173 -2.50 -6.20 -1.67
C LEU A 173 -3.13 -5.78 -0.34
N VAL A 174 -3.73 -4.58 -0.27
CA VAL A 174 -4.47 -4.11 0.91
C VAL A 174 -5.71 -5.00 1.15
N ASP A 175 -6.46 -5.35 0.11
CA ASP A 175 -7.59 -6.29 0.19
C ASP A 175 -7.19 -7.69 0.70
N VAL A 176 -6.04 -8.20 0.26
CA VAL A 176 -5.51 -9.48 0.75
C VAL A 176 -5.05 -9.35 2.20
N GLY A 177 -4.34 -8.27 2.54
CA GLY A 177 -3.94 -7.95 3.91
C GLY A 177 -5.15 -7.90 4.86
N ALA A 178 -6.25 -7.28 4.42
CA ALA A 178 -7.48 -7.21 5.21
C ALA A 178 -8.14 -8.58 5.41
N LYS A 179 -8.19 -9.42 4.37
CA LYS A 179 -8.70 -10.80 4.49
C LYS A 179 -7.85 -11.68 5.38
N GLU A 180 -6.56 -11.39 5.46
CA GLU A 180 -5.60 -12.10 6.29
C GLU A 180 -5.50 -11.54 7.72
N GLY A 181 -6.23 -10.47 8.04
CA GLY A 181 -6.26 -9.83 9.36
C GLY A 181 -5.04 -8.97 9.68
N VAL A 182 -4.30 -8.55 8.65
CA VAL A 182 -3.12 -7.67 8.77
C VAL A 182 -3.52 -6.20 8.66
N VAL A 183 -4.57 -5.90 7.91
CA VAL A 183 -5.14 -4.56 7.73
C VAL A 183 -6.56 -4.59 8.30
N GLU A 184 -6.90 -3.61 9.13
CA GLU A 184 -8.26 -3.49 9.65
C GLU A 184 -9.24 -3.10 8.54
N ARG A 185 -10.52 -3.42 8.71
CA ARG A 185 -11.52 -3.18 7.66
C ARG A 185 -11.67 -1.69 7.35
N GLU A 186 -11.56 -0.86 8.37
CA GLU A 186 -11.68 0.60 8.28
C GLU A 186 -10.44 1.23 7.64
N GLU A 187 -9.23 0.76 7.96
CA GLU A 187 -8.00 1.18 7.25
C GLU A 187 -8.11 0.88 5.76
N ARG A 188 -8.59 -0.31 5.40
CA ARG A 188 -8.84 -0.67 4.00
C ARG A 188 -9.85 0.28 3.33
N GLU A 189 -10.94 0.64 4.01
CA GLU A 189 -11.94 1.57 3.47
C GLU A 189 -11.35 2.98 3.24
N MET A 190 -10.59 3.52 4.19
CA MET A 190 -9.92 4.82 4.04
C MET A 190 -8.86 4.79 2.92
N ILE A 191 -8.04 3.74 2.82
CA ILE A 191 -7.05 3.59 1.74
C ILE A 191 -7.73 3.55 0.37
N HIS A 192 -8.87 2.87 0.26
CA HIS A 192 -9.65 2.86 -0.98
C HIS A 192 -10.19 4.25 -1.36
N LYS A 193 -10.61 5.04 -0.36
CA LYS A 193 -11.11 6.41 -0.51
C LYS A 193 -10.00 7.38 -0.92
N VAL A 194 -8.77 7.20 -0.43
CA VAL A 194 -7.59 7.98 -0.86
C VAL A 194 -7.42 7.87 -2.39
N PHE A 195 -7.44 6.66 -2.92
CA PHE A 195 -7.37 6.42 -4.37
C PHE A 195 -8.57 7.01 -5.13
N GLU A 196 -9.78 6.91 -4.57
CA GLU A 196 -11.00 7.45 -5.21
C GLU A 196 -11.03 8.99 -5.23
N LEU A 197 -10.43 9.66 -4.24
CA LEU A 197 -10.37 11.12 -4.18
C LEU A 197 -9.62 11.69 -5.39
N GLU A 198 -8.62 10.96 -5.90
CA GLU A 198 -7.85 11.36 -7.08
C GLU A 198 -8.73 11.53 -8.33
N ASP A 199 -9.66 10.59 -8.52
CA ASP A 199 -10.61 10.60 -9.64
C ASP A 199 -11.86 11.44 -9.37
N THR A 200 -12.06 11.87 -8.12
CA THR A 200 -13.24 12.61 -7.70
C THR A 200 -13.14 14.07 -8.11
N LEU A 201 -14.18 14.56 -8.76
CA LEU A 201 -14.28 15.96 -9.19
C LEU A 201 -15.11 16.75 -8.19
N VAL A 202 -14.77 18.02 -8.02
CA VAL A 202 -15.43 18.99 -7.14
C VAL A 202 -16.96 18.98 -7.30
N ARG A 203 -17.48 18.90 -8.53
CA ARG A 203 -18.93 18.80 -8.78
C ARG A 203 -19.64 17.61 -8.14
N SER A 204 -18.91 16.55 -7.78
CA SER A 204 -19.46 15.31 -7.22
C SER A 204 -19.60 15.39 -5.71
N VAL A 205 -18.86 16.30 -5.08
CA VAL A 205 -18.77 16.48 -3.62
C VAL A 205 -19.45 17.79 -3.19
N MET A 206 -19.58 18.76 -4.10
CA MET A 206 -20.16 20.07 -3.78
C MET A 206 -21.61 19.99 -3.31
N VAL A 207 -21.96 20.91 -2.40
CA VAL A 207 -23.35 21.29 -2.12
C VAL A 207 -23.89 22.03 -3.35
N PRO A 208 -24.90 21.48 -4.05
CA PRO A 208 -25.43 22.10 -5.26
C PRO A 208 -26.07 23.45 -4.97
N ARG A 209 -26.06 24.37 -5.94
CA ARG A 209 -26.64 25.72 -5.80
C ARG A 209 -28.07 25.78 -5.25
N THR A 210 -28.87 24.75 -5.48
CA THR A 210 -30.27 24.69 -5.04
C THR A 210 -30.41 24.44 -3.55
N ASP A 211 -29.36 23.88 -2.95
CA ASP A 211 -29.31 23.43 -1.56
C ASP A 211 -28.44 24.39 -0.73
N MET A 212 -27.77 25.35 -1.38
CA MET A 212 -27.04 26.43 -0.72
C MET A 212 -27.98 27.37 0.02
N PHE A 213 -27.71 27.59 1.32
CA PHE A 213 -28.26 28.72 2.03
C PHE A 213 -27.40 29.97 1.79
N CYS A 214 -27.97 30.97 1.13
CA CYS A 214 -27.30 32.25 0.84
C CYS A 214 -28.12 33.43 1.36
N LEU A 215 -27.44 34.54 1.68
CA LEU A 215 -28.09 35.81 2.01
C LEU A 215 -27.94 36.81 0.87
N ASP A 216 -29.01 37.57 0.59
CA ASP A 216 -28.93 38.72 -0.29
C ASP A 216 -28.23 39.87 0.43
N LEU A 217 -27.36 40.61 -0.26
CA LEU A 217 -26.72 41.79 0.29
C LEU A 217 -27.74 42.86 0.74
N ASP A 218 -28.88 42.93 0.05
CA ASP A 218 -29.96 43.85 0.37
C ASP A 218 -30.89 43.33 1.49
N THR A 219 -30.56 42.19 2.12
CA THR A 219 -31.35 41.64 3.23
C THR A 219 -31.43 42.65 4.39
N PRO A 220 -32.63 43.03 4.84
CA PRO A 220 -32.80 43.95 5.96
C PRO A 220 -32.10 43.45 7.24
N SER A 221 -31.45 44.35 7.98
CA SER A 221 -30.65 43.98 9.16
C SER A 221 -31.45 43.28 10.27
N ASP A 222 -32.76 43.52 10.35
CA ASP A 222 -33.67 42.84 11.27
C ASP A 222 -33.98 41.38 10.88
N GLN A 223 -33.71 40.98 9.63
CA GLN A 223 -33.97 39.64 9.10
C GLN A 223 -32.73 38.74 9.04
N ILE A 224 -31.51 39.31 9.07
CA ILE A 224 -30.25 38.56 8.98
C ILE A 224 -30.10 37.58 10.16
N LEU A 225 -30.18 38.06 11.40
CA LEU A 225 -30.02 37.20 12.58
C LEU A 225 -31.10 36.11 12.69
N PRO A 226 -32.40 36.38 12.44
CA PRO A 226 -33.41 35.33 12.33
C PRO A 226 -33.05 34.24 11.31
N ALA A 227 -32.62 34.62 10.10
CA ALA A 227 -32.27 33.67 9.05
C ALA A 227 -31.07 32.79 9.43
N LEU A 228 -30.04 33.37 10.06
CA LEU A 228 -28.88 32.62 10.55
C LEU A 228 -29.24 31.66 11.70
N ARG A 229 -30.15 32.07 12.59
CA ARG A 229 -30.63 31.23 13.71
C ARG A 229 -31.47 30.04 13.24
N GLU A 230 -32.11 30.16 12.09
CA GLU A 230 -32.91 29.08 11.49
C GLU A 230 -32.04 28.03 10.80
N ASN A 231 -30.98 28.45 10.09
CA ASN A 231 -30.15 27.56 9.27
C ASN A 231 -28.85 27.10 9.94
N LEU A 232 -28.34 27.82 10.95
CA LEU A 232 -27.19 27.43 11.80
C LEU A 232 -25.87 27.10 11.09
N HIS A 233 -25.65 27.58 9.87
CA HIS A 233 -24.36 27.42 9.19
C HIS A 233 -23.28 28.35 9.76
N SER A 234 -22.04 27.86 9.87
CA SER A 234 -20.88 28.63 10.35
C SER A 234 -20.43 29.70 9.36
N ARG A 235 -20.57 29.43 8.05
CA ARG A 235 -20.15 30.28 6.93
C ARG A 235 -21.28 30.35 5.92
N VAL A 236 -21.67 31.55 5.51
CA VAL A 236 -22.83 31.79 4.65
C VAL A 236 -22.43 32.66 3.46
N PRO A 237 -22.58 32.18 2.21
CA PRO A 237 -22.36 33.01 1.03
C PRO A 237 -23.35 34.17 0.96
N VAL A 238 -22.84 35.36 0.63
CA VAL A 238 -23.65 36.57 0.41
C VAL A 238 -23.55 37.00 -1.04
N TYR A 239 -24.70 37.22 -1.68
CA TYR A 239 -24.81 37.53 -3.10
C TYR A 239 -25.42 38.92 -3.35
N GLU A 240 -25.16 39.50 -4.51
CA GLU A 240 -25.76 40.79 -4.93
C GLU A 240 -26.64 40.59 -6.17
N GLY A 241 -27.96 40.73 -5.99
CA GLY A 241 -28.97 40.64 -7.05
C GLY A 241 -29.25 39.22 -7.58
N SER A 242 -28.23 38.42 -7.89
CA SER A 242 -28.35 37.00 -8.26
C SER A 242 -27.36 36.15 -7.46
N ILE A 243 -27.76 34.91 -7.13
CA ILE A 243 -26.89 33.92 -6.47
C ILE A 243 -25.63 33.62 -7.30
N ASP A 244 -25.65 33.87 -8.60
CA ASP A 244 -24.46 33.76 -9.46
C ASP A 244 -23.35 34.76 -9.10
N VAL A 245 -23.68 35.85 -8.39
CA VAL A 245 -22.75 36.92 -8.03
C VAL A 245 -22.51 36.90 -6.52
N ILE A 246 -21.71 35.93 -6.06
CA ILE A 246 -21.26 35.89 -4.67
C ILE A 246 -20.25 37.01 -4.43
N VAL A 247 -20.58 37.96 -3.56
CA VAL A 247 -19.75 39.12 -3.23
C VAL A 247 -18.86 38.88 -2.02
N GLY A 248 -19.20 37.91 -1.17
CA GLY A 248 -18.37 37.52 -0.03
C GLY A 248 -19.00 36.44 0.83
N ILE A 249 -18.28 36.03 1.86
CA ILE A 249 -18.70 35.03 2.84
C ILE A 249 -18.91 35.71 4.18
N LEU A 250 -20.08 35.53 4.76
CA LEU A 250 -20.39 35.98 6.11
C LEU A 250 -20.03 34.87 7.09
N TYR A 251 -19.16 35.16 8.05
CA TYR A 251 -18.91 34.26 9.17
C TYR A 251 -19.89 34.56 10.29
N THR A 252 -20.68 33.55 10.65
CA THR A 252 -21.74 33.69 11.66
C THR A 252 -21.17 34.06 13.03
N LYS A 253 -19.94 33.65 13.34
CA LYS A 253 -19.24 34.02 14.58
C LYS A 253 -19.00 35.53 14.72
N ASP A 254 -18.81 36.25 13.62
CA ASP A 254 -18.55 37.70 13.64
C ASP A 254 -19.80 38.49 14.08
N LEU A 255 -20.98 37.89 13.91
CA LEU A 255 -22.25 38.49 14.33
C LEU A 255 -22.66 38.18 15.77
N LEU A 256 -21.88 37.39 16.51
CA LEU A 256 -22.15 37.10 17.93
C LEU A 256 -22.11 38.35 18.82
N ALA A 257 -21.43 39.43 18.40
CA ALA A 257 -21.45 40.70 19.12
C ALA A 257 -22.83 41.40 19.08
N TYR A 258 -23.72 40.99 18.18
CA TYR A 258 -24.99 41.63 17.89
C TYR A 258 -26.21 40.77 18.27
N LEU A 259 -26.08 39.86 19.25
CA LEU A 259 -27.15 38.92 19.65
C LEU A 259 -28.50 39.59 19.94
N ASP A 260 -28.48 40.81 20.50
CA ASP A 260 -29.68 41.57 20.86
C ASP A 260 -30.34 42.30 19.67
N GLY A 261 -29.68 42.30 18.51
CA GLY A 261 -30.14 42.96 17.29
C GLY A 261 -29.02 43.73 16.58
N LEU A 262 -29.10 43.76 15.25
CA LEU A 262 -28.20 44.55 14.43
C LEU A 262 -28.60 46.03 14.45
N PRO A 263 -27.64 46.97 14.47
CA PRO A 263 -27.91 48.39 14.32
C PRO A 263 -28.69 48.72 13.04
N ALA A 264 -29.46 49.81 13.05
CA ALA A 264 -30.23 50.23 11.88
C ALA A 264 -29.34 50.70 10.69
N ASP A 265 -28.11 51.09 10.97
CA ASP A 265 -27.06 51.48 10.03
C ASP A 265 -26.04 50.36 9.76
N PHE A 266 -26.36 49.11 10.14
CA PHE A 266 -25.48 47.98 9.94
C PHE A 266 -25.25 47.71 8.45
N ASP A 267 -24.00 47.82 8.01
CA ASP A 267 -23.59 47.51 6.65
C ASP A 267 -23.04 46.09 6.57
N LEU A 268 -23.84 45.18 6.02
CA LEU A 268 -23.46 43.78 5.82
C LEU A 268 -22.18 43.65 4.99
N ARG A 269 -21.95 44.54 4.00
CA ARG A 269 -20.79 44.49 3.11
C ARG A 269 -19.47 44.61 3.87
N THR A 270 -19.46 45.31 5.00
CA THR A 270 -18.25 45.50 5.84
C THR A 270 -17.85 44.28 6.64
N GLN A 271 -18.76 43.31 6.80
CA GLN A 271 -18.54 42.08 7.58
C GLN A 271 -18.25 40.87 6.70
N LEU A 272 -18.13 41.06 5.37
CA LEU A 272 -17.89 39.97 4.43
C LEU A 272 -16.40 39.69 4.28
N HIS A 273 -16.07 38.40 4.27
CA HIS A 273 -14.76 37.87 3.91
C HIS A 273 -14.70 37.59 2.40
N PRO A 274 -13.52 37.68 1.78
CA PRO A 274 -13.38 37.45 0.35
C PRO A 274 -13.72 35.99 0.00
N PRO A 275 -14.55 35.74 -1.03
CA PRO A 275 -14.87 34.38 -1.46
C PRO A 275 -13.71 33.78 -2.27
N TYR A 276 -13.47 32.49 -2.10
CA TYR A 276 -12.54 31.73 -2.93
C TYR A 276 -13.30 30.93 -4.00
N PHE A 277 -12.94 31.09 -5.27
CA PHE A 277 -13.65 30.46 -6.38
C PHE A 277 -12.86 29.32 -6.99
N VAL A 278 -13.55 28.22 -7.29
CA VAL A 278 -12.97 27.03 -7.93
C VAL A 278 -13.89 26.49 -9.03
N PRO A 279 -13.35 25.99 -10.15
CA PRO A 279 -14.18 25.41 -11.20
C PRO A 279 -14.71 24.04 -10.79
N GLU A 280 -15.93 23.71 -11.21
CA GLU A 280 -16.58 22.42 -10.91
C GLU A 280 -15.83 21.18 -11.44
N SER A 281 -14.97 21.38 -12.43
CA SER A 281 -14.11 20.36 -13.05
C SER A 281 -12.77 20.16 -12.33
N LYS A 282 -12.47 20.92 -11.28
CA LYS A 282 -11.25 20.71 -10.46
C LYS A 282 -11.37 19.36 -9.73
N ARG A 283 -10.24 18.69 -9.52
CA ARG A 283 -10.20 17.45 -8.73
C ARG A 283 -10.24 17.74 -7.23
N ALA A 284 -10.88 16.86 -6.48
CA ALA A 284 -11.12 16.99 -5.05
C ALA A 284 -9.79 16.94 -4.25
N ASP A 285 -8.87 16.05 -4.62
CA ASP A 285 -7.53 15.95 -4.03
C ASP A 285 -6.74 17.27 -4.15
N VAL A 286 -6.79 17.91 -5.32
CA VAL A 286 -6.13 19.20 -5.56
C VAL A 286 -6.81 20.32 -4.76
N LEU A 287 -8.14 20.29 -4.62
CA LEU A 287 -8.85 21.28 -3.80
C LEU A 287 -8.51 21.11 -2.31
N LEU A 288 -8.39 19.88 -1.83
CA LEU A 288 -7.97 19.58 -0.46
C LEU A 288 -6.57 20.15 -0.18
N GLN A 289 -5.61 19.96 -1.10
CA GLN A 289 -4.28 20.59 -0.99
C GLN A 289 -4.37 22.12 -0.94
N GLU A 290 -5.22 22.74 -1.76
CA GLU A 290 -5.40 24.20 -1.75
C GLU A 290 -6.02 24.68 -0.43
N PHE A 291 -6.95 23.93 0.15
CA PHE A 291 -7.53 24.22 1.46
C PHE A 291 -6.49 24.16 2.56
N GLN A 292 -5.64 23.13 2.59
CA GLN A 292 -4.53 23.03 3.54
C GLN A 292 -3.51 24.16 3.35
N ALA A 293 -3.03 24.36 2.12
CA ALA A 293 -1.97 25.33 1.83
C ALA A 293 -2.41 26.78 2.06
N LYS A 294 -3.68 27.10 1.84
CA LYS A 294 -4.24 28.44 2.01
C LYS A 294 -5.03 28.61 3.29
N LYS A 295 -5.16 27.56 4.11
CA LYS A 295 -5.96 27.54 5.34
C LYS A 295 -7.43 27.91 5.11
N LEU A 296 -7.98 27.49 3.97
CA LEU A 296 -9.37 27.78 3.59
C LEU A 296 -10.29 26.64 4.02
N HIS A 297 -11.50 26.98 4.45
CA HIS A 297 -12.52 26.01 4.86
C HIS A 297 -13.73 25.95 3.93
N MET A 298 -13.81 26.85 2.94
CA MET A 298 -14.94 26.93 2.02
C MET A 298 -14.50 27.53 0.68
N ALA A 299 -15.01 26.99 -0.41
CA ALA A 299 -14.91 27.56 -1.76
C ALA A 299 -16.28 27.62 -2.44
N ILE A 300 -16.49 28.65 -3.25
CA ILE A 300 -17.62 28.77 -4.16
C ILE A 300 -17.25 28.08 -5.47
N VAL A 301 -18.10 27.16 -5.91
CA VAL A 301 -17.91 26.42 -7.15
C VAL A 301 -18.56 27.17 -8.30
N VAL A 302 -17.80 27.36 -9.38
CA VAL A 302 -18.28 28.04 -10.59
C VAL A 302 -18.35 27.10 -11.78
N ASP A 303 -19.36 27.32 -12.62
CA ASP A 303 -19.52 26.63 -13.91
C ASP A 303 -18.63 27.26 -15.00
N GLU A 304 -18.63 26.70 -16.21
CA GLU A 304 -17.84 27.19 -17.34
C GLU A 304 -18.25 28.57 -17.86
N TYR A 305 -19.41 29.06 -17.44
CA TYR A 305 -19.94 30.37 -17.80
C TYR A 305 -19.70 31.43 -16.71
N GLY A 306 -19.09 31.03 -15.59
CA GLY A 306 -18.81 31.87 -14.43
C GLY A 306 -20.02 32.08 -13.50
N GLY A 307 -21.09 31.30 -13.68
CA GLY A 307 -22.21 31.24 -12.76
C GLY A 307 -21.88 30.39 -11.53
N THR A 308 -22.66 30.52 -10.46
CA THR A 308 -22.43 29.74 -9.23
C THR A 308 -23.11 28.38 -9.36
N ALA A 309 -22.30 27.33 -9.37
CA ALA A 309 -22.73 25.93 -9.47
C ALA A 309 -23.04 25.31 -8.08
N GLY A 310 -22.32 25.75 -7.05
CA GLY A 310 -22.41 25.20 -5.70
C GLY A 310 -21.39 25.80 -4.75
N LEU A 311 -21.17 25.15 -3.61
CA LEU A 311 -20.04 25.39 -2.70
C LEU A 311 -19.44 24.06 -2.25
N VAL A 312 -18.18 24.08 -1.83
CA VAL A 312 -17.50 22.95 -1.17
C VAL A 312 -16.88 23.46 0.12
N ALA A 313 -17.14 22.78 1.22
CA ALA A 313 -16.48 22.95 2.50
C ALA A 313 -15.31 21.95 2.63
N LEU A 314 -14.38 22.23 3.54
CA LEU A 314 -13.27 21.30 3.82
C LEU A 314 -13.81 19.97 4.37
N GLU A 315 -14.83 20.06 5.20
CA GLU A 315 -15.54 18.94 5.81
C GLU A 315 -16.09 17.98 4.74
N ASP A 316 -16.62 18.48 3.63
CA ASP A 316 -17.12 17.66 2.52
C ASP A 316 -16.00 16.83 1.86
N LEU A 317 -14.80 17.41 1.74
CA LEU A 317 -13.63 16.70 1.17
C LEU A 317 -13.06 15.67 2.15
N LEU A 318 -13.07 15.98 3.45
CA LEU A 318 -12.66 15.04 4.49
C LEU A 318 -13.65 13.88 4.63
N GLU A 319 -14.94 14.13 4.45
CA GLU A 319 -15.97 13.10 4.42
C GLU A 319 -15.76 12.07 3.30
N GLU A 320 -15.31 12.52 2.12
CA GLU A 320 -14.93 11.60 1.04
C GLU A 320 -13.76 10.69 1.42
N LEU A 321 -12.81 11.15 2.25
CA LEU A 321 -11.66 10.37 2.73
C LEU A 321 -11.97 9.46 3.93
N VAL A 322 -12.76 9.93 4.88
CA VAL A 322 -12.90 9.31 6.21
C VAL A 322 -14.29 8.68 6.41
N GLY A 323 -15.23 8.96 5.50
CA GLY A 323 -16.64 8.58 5.62
C GLY A 323 -17.49 9.67 6.28
N GLU A 324 -18.79 9.43 6.40
CA GLU A 324 -19.79 10.44 6.79
C GLU A 324 -19.43 11.20 8.08
N ILE A 325 -19.25 12.52 7.96
CA ILE A 325 -19.02 13.45 9.08
C ILE A 325 -20.27 14.31 9.22
N VAL A 326 -21.22 13.86 10.05
CA VAL A 326 -22.47 14.61 10.24
C VAL A 326 -22.33 15.65 11.34
N ASP A 327 -22.67 16.92 11.05
CA ASP A 327 -22.61 18.00 12.04
C ASP A 327 -23.63 17.77 13.17
N GLU A 328 -23.28 18.25 14.36
CA GLU A 328 -24.13 18.32 15.57
C GLU A 328 -25.42 19.12 15.36
N TYR A 329 -25.45 19.99 14.35
CA TYR A 329 -26.59 20.85 14.01
C TYR A 329 -27.43 20.34 12.84
N ASP A 330 -26.95 19.33 12.11
CA ASP A 330 -27.68 18.75 10.99
C ASP A 330 -28.86 17.91 11.48
N GLU A 331 -30.07 18.19 10.95
CA GLU A 331 -31.19 17.28 11.17
C GLU A 331 -30.85 15.91 10.54
N PRO A 332 -30.98 14.78 11.27
CA PRO A 332 -30.75 13.47 10.70
C PRO A 332 -31.73 13.24 9.55
N GLU A 333 -31.23 13.34 8.32
CA GLU A 333 -32.04 13.12 7.13
C GLU A 333 -32.37 11.63 7.05
N ARG A 334 -33.57 11.27 7.49
CA ARG A 334 -34.05 9.88 7.38
C ARG A 334 -34.30 9.57 5.92
N LEU A 335 -33.30 8.98 5.26
CA LEU A 335 -33.35 8.55 3.87
C LEU A 335 -34.59 7.70 3.56
N ILE A 336 -35.05 6.90 4.52
CA ILE A 336 -36.32 6.17 4.48
C ILE A 336 -37.01 6.27 5.84
N GLN A 337 -38.21 6.84 5.86
CA GLN A 337 -39.11 6.86 7.01
C GLN A 337 -40.41 6.14 6.68
N LYS A 338 -40.70 5.03 7.37
CA LYS A 338 -41.97 4.33 7.25
C LYS A 338 -43.07 5.14 7.94
N LEU A 339 -44.05 5.61 7.18
CA LEU A 339 -45.18 6.39 7.67
C LEU A 339 -46.34 5.47 8.12
N ASP A 340 -46.58 4.38 7.38
CA ASP A 340 -47.57 3.35 7.74
C ASP A 340 -47.19 1.97 7.14
N ALA A 341 -48.11 0.98 7.15
CA ALA A 341 -47.84 -0.37 6.63
C ALA A 341 -47.46 -0.41 5.14
N THR A 342 -47.85 0.59 4.37
CA THR A 342 -47.73 0.66 2.91
C THR A 342 -47.06 1.93 2.38
N THR A 343 -46.82 2.93 3.23
CA THR A 343 -46.36 4.27 2.84
C THR A 343 -45.02 4.60 3.48
N PHE A 344 -44.08 5.06 2.65
CA PHE A 344 -42.75 5.50 3.06
C PHE A 344 -42.51 6.92 2.56
N ARG A 345 -41.89 7.77 3.41
CA ARG A 345 -41.23 9.01 2.99
C ARG A 345 -39.79 8.66 2.69
N VAL A 346 -39.30 8.99 1.50
CA VAL A 346 -37.96 8.64 1.03
C VAL A 346 -37.27 9.92 0.53
N ALA A 347 -35.99 10.09 0.85
CA ALA A 347 -35.19 11.20 0.33
C ALA A 347 -34.96 11.03 -1.18
N GLY A 348 -35.14 12.12 -1.95
CA GLY A 348 -35.08 12.08 -3.42
C GLY A 348 -33.71 11.70 -4.01
N LYS A 349 -32.64 11.80 -3.21
CA LYS A 349 -31.26 11.44 -3.57
C LYS A 349 -30.94 9.96 -3.42
N LEU A 350 -31.82 9.15 -2.81
CA LEU A 350 -31.55 7.74 -2.55
C LEU A 350 -31.47 6.92 -3.86
N PRO A 351 -30.38 6.18 -4.12
CA PRO A 351 -30.28 5.30 -5.29
C PRO A 351 -31.43 4.27 -5.32
N ILE A 352 -32.01 4.06 -6.50
CA ILE A 352 -33.17 3.18 -6.67
C ILE A 352 -32.88 1.73 -6.22
N ASP A 353 -31.64 1.28 -6.38
CA ASP A 353 -31.23 -0.08 -5.99
C ASP A 353 -31.23 -0.28 -4.47
N GLU A 354 -30.83 0.75 -3.71
CA GLU A 354 -30.89 0.75 -2.24
C GLU A 354 -32.32 0.87 -1.73
N LEU A 355 -33.14 1.71 -2.38
CA LEU A 355 -34.58 1.79 -2.10
C LEU A 355 -35.26 0.42 -2.28
N ASN A 356 -34.93 -0.29 -3.36
CA ASN A 356 -35.46 -1.61 -3.66
C ASN A 356 -35.00 -2.67 -2.64
N ALA A 357 -33.75 -2.58 -2.15
CA ALA A 357 -33.19 -3.48 -1.14
C ALA A 357 -33.87 -3.32 0.22
N VAL A 358 -34.19 -2.08 0.63
CA VAL A 358 -34.75 -1.79 1.95
C VAL A 358 -36.28 -1.88 1.99
N THR A 359 -36.99 -1.50 0.92
CA THR A 359 -38.47 -1.48 0.90
C THR A 359 -39.11 -2.71 0.26
N GLY A 360 -38.34 -3.51 -0.49
CA GLY A 360 -38.84 -4.68 -1.22
C GLY A 360 -39.80 -4.34 -2.38
N LEU A 361 -39.94 -3.05 -2.72
CA LEU A 361 -40.74 -2.58 -3.84
C LEU A 361 -39.98 -2.83 -5.16
N ARG A 362 -40.65 -3.35 -6.19
CA ARG A 362 -40.08 -3.48 -7.54
C ARG A 362 -40.67 -2.38 -8.42
N ALA A 363 -39.91 -1.31 -8.67
CA ALA A 363 -40.23 -0.35 -9.72
C ALA A 363 -39.72 -0.88 -11.09
N PRO A 364 -40.39 -0.57 -12.23
CA PRO A 364 -40.16 -1.27 -13.49
C PRO A 364 -39.01 -0.68 -14.32
N GLY A 365 -38.07 -1.52 -14.76
CA GLY A 365 -37.01 -1.20 -15.71
C GLY A 365 -36.89 -2.24 -16.83
N HIS A 366 -37.49 -1.89 -17.97
CA HIS A 366 -37.37 -2.40 -19.35
C HIS A 366 -37.83 -3.82 -19.79
N PRO A 367 -38.46 -3.94 -20.99
CA PRO A 367 -39.24 -5.08 -21.43
C PRO A 367 -38.48 -6.05 -22.35
N GLY A 368 -38.99 -7.27 -22.38
CA GLY A 368 -38.37 -8.44 -23.00
C GLY A 368 -38.28 -8.44 -24.54
N ALA A 369 -37.65 -9.50 -25.03
CA ALA A 369 -37.93 -10.08 -26.34
C ALA A 369 -37.86 -11.61 -26.21
N ASP A 370 -39.02 -12.21 -25.98
CA ASP A 370 -39.26 -13.62 -26.20
C ASP A 370 -39.77 -13.80 -27.63
N ARG A 371 -39.16 -14.68 -28.42
CA ARG A 371 -39.78 -15.33 -29.60
C ARG A 371 -39.10 -16.68 -29.85
N GLY A 372 -39.87 -17.74 -29.58
CA GLY A 372 -39.48 -19.11 -29.85
C GLY A 372 -39.66 -19.58 -31.31
N GLY A 373 -39.50 -20.89 -31.52
CA GLY A 373 -40.03 -21.59 -32.69
C GLY A 373 -39.22 -22.76 -33.26
N ARG A 374 -39.59 -23.97 -32.82
CA ARG A 374 -39.75 -25.25 -33.57
C ARG A 374 -38.59 -25.98 -34.28
N GLU A 375 -38.40 -27.22 -33.80
CA GLU A 375 -38.44 -28.54 -34.49
C GLU A 375 -37.79 -28.76 -35.87
N GLY A 376 -36.95 -29.82 -35.95
CA GLY A 376 -36.57 -30.49 -37.20
C GLY A 376 -35.71 -31.75 -36.97
N ARG A 377 -36.07 -32.86 -37.61
CA ARG A 377 -35.69 -34.28 -37.33
C ARG A 377 -34.40 -34.79 -37.98
N ALA A 378 -33.76 -35.74 -37.25
CA ALA A 378 -33.23 -37.08 -37.60
C ALA A 378 -32.62 -37.46 -38.98
N ASN A 379 -31.47 -38.15 -38.92
CA ASN A 379 -31.01 -39.42 -39.57
C ASN A 379 -29.54 -39.32 -40.04
N ALA A 380 -28.73 -40.36 -40.25
CA ALA A 380 -28.52 -41.69 -39.69
C ALA A 380 -27.31 -42.34 -40.43
N ARG A 381 -26.54 -43.19 -39.73
CA ARG A 381 -25.68 -44.31 -40.20
C ARG A 381 -24.31 -44.07 -40.87
N GLY A 382 -23.34 -44.84 -40.38
CA GLY A 382 -22.18 -45.36 -41.14
C GLY A 382 -21.27 -46.24 -40.25
N ARG A 383 -21.25 -47.56 -40.50
CA ARG A 383 -20.50 -48.61 -39.76
C ARG A 383 -19.12 -48.89 -40.38
N GLY A 384 -18.14 -49.21 -39.52
CA GLY A 384 -17.40 -50.48 -39.57
C GLY A 384 -15.97 -50.50 -40.16
N GLY A 385 -15.05 -51.19 -39.45
CA GLY A 385 -13.84 -51.81 -40.03
C GLY A 385 -12.62 -51.95 -39.11
N ARG A 386 -12.44 -53.11 -38.46
CA ARG A 386 -11.15 -53.65 -37.95
C ARG A 386 -10.52 -54.50 -39.09
N SER A 387 -9.21 -54.58 -39.35
CA SER A 387 -8.14 -55.31 -38.62
C SER A 387 -6.83 -55.34 -39.48
N PRO A 388 -5.66 -55.77 -38.93
CA PRO A 388 -4.27 -55.62 -39.46
C PRO A 388 -3.83 -56.83 -40.36
N PRO A 389 -2.55 -57.14 -40.74
CA PRO A 389 -1.24 -56.74 -40.17
C PRO A 389 0.04 -56.68 -41.09
N GLN A 390 1.17 -56.39 -40.40
CA GLN A 390 2.59 -56.82 -40.60
C GLN A 390 3.42 -56.33 -41.81
N ALA A 391 4.57 -55.70 -41.52
CA ALA A 391 5.90 -56.33 -41.69
C ALA A 391 7.07 -55.44 -41.15
N ARG A 392 8.11 -56.14 -40.71
CA ARG A 392 9.38 -55.70 -40.10
C ARG A 392 10.21 -54.72 -40.95
N ARG A 393 11.01 -53.87 -40.26
CA ARG A 393 12.47 -53.84 -40.43
C ARG A 393 13.21 -53.22 -39.24
N ARG A 394 14.20 -53.96 -38.73
CA ARG A 394 15.28 -53.50 -37.86
C ARG A 394 16.26 -52.65 -38.68
N ARG A 395 16.49 -51.38 -38.30
CA ARG A 395 17.82 -50.71 -38.32
C ARG A 395 17.71 -49.35 -37.65
N GLY A 396 18.64 -49.05 -36.73
CA GLY A 396 18.89 -47.69 -36.24
C GLY A 396 18.66 -47.46 -34.75
N ARG A 397 19.33 -48.21 -33.85
CA ARG A 397 19.38 -47.85 -32.42
C ARG A 397 19.85 -46.39 -32.19
N GLY A 398 20.68 -45.82 -33.08
CA GLY A 398 21.10 -44.42 -33.01
C GLY A 398 20.04 -43.39 -33.43
N VAL A 399 19.11 -43.72 -34.33
CA VAL A 399 18.05 -42.79 -34.78
C VAL A 399 16.98 -42.63 -33.70
N MET A 400 16.66 -43.72 -32.98
CA MET A 400 15.69 -43.69 -31.89
C MET A 400 16.16 -42.81 -30.72
N LEU A 401 17.46 -42.81 -30.41
CA LEU A 401 18.04 -42.01 -29.32
C LEU A 401 18.08 -40.51 -29.65
N LEU A 402 18.27 -40.16 -30.93
CA LEU A 402 18.14 -38.77 -31.40
C LEU A 402 16.71 -38.25 -31.21
N TRP A 403 15.70 -39.05 -31.54
CA TRP A 403 14.29 -38.67 -31.33
C TRP A 403 13.93 -38.52 -29.86
N VAL A 404 14.54 -39.33 -28.97
CA VAL A 404 14.38 -39.15 -27.51
C VAL A 404 14.95 -37.81 -27.07
N ALA A 405 16.15 -37.43 -27.54
CA ALA A 405 16.74 -36.14 -27.19
C ALA A 405 15.90 -34.94 -27.70
N VAL A 406 15.37 -35.03 -28.93
CA VAL A 406 14.46 -34.00 -29.48
C VAL A 406 13.15 -33.92 -28.70
N PHE A 407 12.58 -35.07 -28.30
CA PHE A 407 11.39 -35.10 -27.45
C PHE A 407 11.66 -34.47 -26.09
N CYS A 408 12.77 -34.83 -25.43
CA CYS A 408 13.17 -34.22 -24.17
C CYS A 408 13.38 -32.72 -24.29
N LEU A 409 13.97 -32.22 -25.38
CA LEU A 409 14.11 -30.79 -25.64
C LEU A 409 12.75 -30.08 -25.71
N ALA A 410 11.77 -30.67 -26.39
CA ALA A 410 10.42 -30.11 -26.48
C ALA A 410 9.71 -30.09 -25.12
N VAL A 411 9.91 -31.15 -24.30
CA VAL A 411 9.37 -31.22 -22.94
C VAL A 411 10.05 -30.19 -22.03
N THR A 412 11.37 -30.02 -22.11
CA THR A 412 12.09 -28.95 -21.39
C THR A 412 11.56 -27.58 -21.79
N MET A 413 11.42 -27.29 -23.09
CA MET A 413 10.85 -26.04 -23.59
C MET A 413 9.46 -25.76 -23.02
N PHE A 414 8.59 -26.77 -22.97
CA PHE A 414 7.26 -26.65 -22.38
C PHE A 414 7.33 -26.29 -20.89
N PHE A 415 8.11 -27.02 -20.09
CA PHE A 415 8.17 -26.80 -18.64
C PHE A 415 8.87 -25.49 -18.28
N SER A 416 9.96 -25.14 -18.97
CA SER A 416 10.65 -23.86 -18.78
C SER A 416 9.76 -22.66 -19.15
N ALA A 417 8.97 -22.76 -20.22
CA ALA A 417 7.98 -21.74 -20.55
C ALA A 417 6.86 -21.68 -19.51
N ALA A 418 6.35 -22.83 -19.05
CA ALA A 418 5.30 -22.92 -18.04
C ALA A 418 5.74 -22.26 -16.71
N GLU A 419 6.95 -22.58 -16.27
CA GLU A 419 7.58 -22.02 -15.08
C GLU A 419 7.65 -20.49 -15.17
N MET A 420 8.24 -19.97 -16.24
CA MET A 420 8.45 -18.53 -16.37
C MET A 420 7.14 -17.75 -16.56
N SER A 421 6.18 -18.30 -17.31
CA SER A 421 4.86 -17.67 -17.44
C SER A 421 4.06 -17.71 -16.14
N PHE A 422 4.24 -18.73 -15.29
CA PHE A 422 3.59 -18.79 -13.97
C PHE A 422 4.13 -17.71 -13.02
N ILE A 423 5.42 -17.40 -13.10
CA ILE A 423 6.07 -16.39 -12.25
C ILE A 423 5.79 -14.97 -12.76
N ALA A 424 5.86 -14.75 -14.08
CA ALA A 424 5.86 -13.41 -14.67
C ALA A 424 4.49 -12.92 -15.19
N ALA A 425 3.43 -13.73 -15.11
CA ALA A 425 2.11 -13.30 -15.58
C ALA A 425 1.54 -12.16 -14.72
N ASN A 426 1.01 -11.13 -15.39
CA ASN A 426 0.28 -10.06 -14.72
C ASN A 426 -1.01 -10.64 -14.11
N ARG A 427 -1.08 -10.64 -12.79
CA ARG A 427 -2.12 -11.35 -12.02
C ARG A 427 -3.46 -10.66 -12.11
N LEU A 428 -3.46 -9.34 -12.21
CA LEU A 428 -4.66 -8.51 -12.29
C LEU A 428 -5.42 -8.77 -13.59
N ARG A 429 -4.70 -8.83 -14.72
CA ARG A 429 -5.30 -9.20 -16.00
C ARG A 429 -5.85 -10.63 -16.01
N ILE A 430 -5.22 -11.56 -15.28
CA ILE A 430 -5.75 -12.92 -15.12
C ILE A 430 -6.98 -12.93 -14.20
N ARG A 431 -7.04 -12.08 -13.17
CA ARG A 431 -8.22 -11.92 -12.30
C ARG A 431 -9.41 -11.37 -13.05
N HIS A 432 -9.21 -10.33 -13.87
CA HIS A 432 -10.25 -9.83 -14.75
C HIS A 432 -10.79 -10.93 -15.68
N LEU A 433 -9.89 -11.69 -16.33
CA LEU A 433 -10.30 -12.85 -17.14
C LEU A 433 -11.08 -13.91 -16.36
N ALA A 434 -10.77 -14.11 -15.07
CA ALA A 434 -11.48 -15.04 -14.20
C ALA A 434 -12.88 -14.53 -13.84
N GLU A 435 -13.02 -13.23 -13.57
CA GLU A 435 -14.29 -12.54 -13.32
C GLU A 435 -15.19 -12.52 -14.56
N GLU A 436 -14.60 -12.43 -15.76
CA GLU A 436 -15.27 -12.64 -17.06
C GLU A 436 -15.67 -14.12 -17.32
N GLY A 437 -15.35 -15.05 -16.41
CA GLY A 437 -15.77 -16.45 -16.45
C GLY A 437 -14.73 -17.46 -16.96
N ASN A 438 -13.46 -17.07 -17.12
CA ASN A 438 -12.41 -18.02 -17.53
C ASN A 438 -12.00 -18.95 -16.38
N THR A 439 -12.48 -20.19 -16.43
CA THR A 439 -12.18 -21.25 -15.44
C THR A 439 -10.68 -21.57 -15.28
N THR A 440 -9.88 -21.39 -16.34
CA THR A 440 -8.43 -21.67 -16.28
C THR A 440 -7.68 -20.55 -15.58
N ALA A 441 -8.12 -19.30 -15.79
CA ALA A 441 -7.62 -18.14 -15.07
C ALA A 441 -7.93 -18.26 -13.56
N ALA A 442 -9.16 -18.64 -13.20
CA ALA A 442 -9.54 -18.89 -11.81
C ALA A 442 -8.70 -20.00 -11.15
N ALA A 443 -8.50 -21.13 -11.84
CA ALA A 443 -7.68 -22.23 -11.34
C ALA A 443 -6.20 -21.84 -11.16
N TYR A 444 -5.66 -21.04 -12.09
CA TYR A 444 -4.31 -20.47 -11.94
C TYR A 444 -4.20 -19.60 -10.69
N LEU A 445 -5.14 -18.70 -10.44
CA LEU A 445 -5.13 -17.82 -9.26
C LEU A 445 -5.17 -18.62 -7.96
N GLU A 446 -5.94 -19.71 -7.92
CA GLU A 446 -5.96 -20.62 -6.76
C GLU A 446 -4.61 -21.33 -6.58
N ALA A 447 -4.02 -21.84 -7.67
CA ALA A 447 -2.71 -22.47 -7.59
C ALA A 447 -1.58 -21.49 -7.25
N PHE A 448 -1.76 -20.21 -7.58
CA PHE A 448 -0.83 -19.15 -7.21
C PHE A 448 -0.77 -18.91 -5.70
N ARG A 449 -1.86 -19.15 -4.96
CA ARG A 449 -1.86 -19.10 -3.48
C ARG A 449 -0.93 -20.14 -2.85
N ARG A 450 -0.60 -21.21 -3.57
CA ARG A 450 0.32 -22.28 -3.14
C ARG A 450 1.30 -22.61 -4.27
N PRO A 451 2.23 -21.70 -4.58
CA PRO A 451 3.03 -21.77 -5.80
C PRO A 451 4.01 -22.95 -5.76
N GLU A 452 4.42 -23.38 -4.56
CA GLU A 452 5.39 -24.47 -4.35
C GLU A 452 5.09 -25.71 -5.18
N ARG A 453 3.85 -26.22 -5.14
CA ARG A 453 3.49 -27.45 -5.87
C ARG A 453 3.61 -27.28 -7.38
N THR A 454 3.17 -26.13 -7.88
CA THR A 454 3.12 -25.85 -9.31
C THR A 454 4.53 -25.60 -9.85
N LEU A 455 5.33 -24.83 -9.13
CA LEU A 455 6.73 -24.54 -9.46
C LEU A 455 7.61 -25.79 -9.34
N SER A 456 7.48 -26.58 -8.28
CA SER A 456 8.21 -27.86 -8.16
C SER A 456 7.84 -28.84 -9.27
N THR A 457 6.58 -28.86 -9.71
CA THR A 457 6.19 -29.70 -10.86
C THR A 457 6.90 -29.24 -12.14
N ALA A 458 6.96 -27.92 -12.38
CA ALA A 458 7.58 -27.39 -13.58
C ALA A 458 9.10 -27.64 -13.59
N MET A 459 9.78 -27.32 -12.49
CA MET A 459 11.22 -27.54 -12.36
C MET A 459 11.59 -29.03 -12.42
N MET A 460 10.82 -29.92 -11.78
CA MET A 460 11.04 -31.36 -11.88
C MET A 460 10.89 -31.85 -13.33
N GLY A 461 9.93 -31.29 -14.07
CA GLY A 461 9.74 -31.60 -15.49
C GLY A 461 10.98 -31.28 -16.33
N VAL A 462 11.64 -30.14 -16.05
CA VAL A 462 12.92 -29.77 -16.65
C VAL A 462 14.02 -30.75 -16.24
N THR A 463 14.18 -31.01 -14.94
CA THR A 463 15.22 -31.90 -14.39
C THR A 463 15.10 -33.33 -14.95
N ILE A 464 13.90 -33.91 -14.96
CA ILE A 464 13.64 -35.25 -15.51
C ILE A 464 13.99 -35.30 -17.00
N SER A 465 13.64 -34.27 -17.77
CA SER A 465 13.94 -34.19 -19.20
C SER A 465 15.44 -34.13 -19.46
N HIS A 466 16.19 -33.40 -18.62
CA HIS A 466 17.66 -33.36 -18.67
C HIS A 466 18.31 -34.70 -18.34
N ILE A 467 17.85 -35.38 -17.29
CA ILE A 467 18.37 -36.69 -16.91
C ILE A 467 18.13 -37.68 -18.06
N VAL A 468 16.89 -37.80 -18.55
CA VAL A 468 16.56 -38.75 -19.62
C VAL A 468 17.34 -38.46 -20.90
N ALA A 469 17.47 -37.19 -21.30
CA ALA A 469 18.25 -36.80 -22.48
C ALA A 469 19.75 -37.11 -22.32
N SER A 470 20.33 -36.74 -21.18
CA SER A 470 21.74 -36.96 -20.88
C SER A 470 22.08 -38.44 -20.82
N SER A 471 21.31 -39.22 -20.06
CA SER A 471 21.50 -40.65 -19.91
C SER A 471 21.32 -41.38 -21.24
N ALA A 472 20.27 -41.07 -22.01
CA ALA A 472 20.07 -41.67 -23.33
C ALA A 472 21.24 -41.35 -24.28
N ALA A 473 21.75 -40.11 -24.30
CA ALA A 473 22.88 -39.70 -25.11
C ALA A 473 24.20 -40.35 -24.65
N THR A 474 24.45 -40.45 -23.35
CA THR A 474 25.65 -41.10 -22.80
C THR A 474 25.65 -42.58 -23.14
N PHE A 475 24.56 -43.31 -22.90
CA PHE A 475 24.46 -44.74 -23.28
C PHE A 475 24.54 -44.95 -24.80
N ALA A 476 24.08 -43.99 -25.61
CA ALA A 476 24.23 -44.05 -27.06
C ALA A 476 25.70 -43.99 -27.51
N LEU A 477 26.49 -43.13 -26.86
CA LEU A 477 27.86 -42.81 -27.24
C LEU A 477 28.91 -43.61 -26.49
N LEU A 478 28.55 -44.28 -25.39
CA LEU A 478 29.47 -45.08 -24.60
C LEU A 478 30.18 -46.19 -25.41
N PRO A 479 29.50 -46.94 -26.32
CA PRO A 479 30.18 -47.94 -27.14
C PRO A 479 31.24 -47.36 -28.09
N THR A 480 31.13 -46.06 -28.42
CA THR A 480 32.02 -45.38 -29.39
C THR A 480 33.12 -44.54 -28.73
N LEU A 481 32.80 -43.86 -27.63
CA LEU A 481 33.67 -42.88 -26.96
C LEU A 481 34.21 -43.39 -25.61
N GLY A 482 33.74 -44.53 -25.13
CA GLY A 482 34.15 -45.11 -23.85
C GLY A 482 33.97 -44.12 -22.70
N GLY A 483 34.96 -44.05 -21.80
CA GLY A 483 34.94 -43.16 -20.62
C GLY A 483 34.90 -41.65 -20.94
N MET A 484 35.11 -41.23 -22.20
CA MET A 484 34.98 -39.84 -22.61
C MET A 484 33.53 -39.45 -22.93
N ALA A 485 32.61 -40.41 -23.06
CA ALA A 485 31.22 -40.13 -23.43
C ALA A 485 30.53 -39.11 -22.50
N PRO A 486 30.68 -39.15 -21.16
CA PRO A 486 30.03 -38.17 -20.28
C PRO A 486 30.50 -36.74 -20.52
N LEU A 487 31.81 -36.55 -20.74
CA LEU A 487 32.38 -35.23 -21.01
C LEU A 487 31.89 -34.68 -22.35
N VAL A 488 31.86 -35.53 -23.38
CA VAL A 488 31.38 -35.13 -24.71
C VAL A 488 29.88 -34.84 -24.72
N VAL A 489 29.07 -35.67 -24.05
CA VAL A 489 27.63 -35.43 -23.90
C VAL A 489 27.39 -34.14 -23.13
N THR A 490 28.06 -33.93 -22.01
CA THR A 490 27.90 -32.69 -21.23
C THR A 490 28.32 -31.47 -22.05
N ALA A 491 29.42 -31.53 -22.79
CA ALA A 491 29.89 -30.40 -23.60
C ALA A 491 28.98 -30.05 -24.79
N ILE A 492 28.33 -31.05 -25.41
CA ILE A 492 27.50 -30.84 -26.61
C ILE A 492 26.02 -30.65 -26.26
N LEU A 493 25.49 -31.48 -25.37
CA LEU A 493 24.07 -31.47 -25.01
C LEU A 493 23.72 -30.24 -24.16
N THR A 494 24.62 -29.81 -23.27
CA THR A 494 24.33 -28.69 -22.36
C THR A 494 24.04 -27.40 -23.08
N PRO A 495 24.85 -26.89 -24.04
CA PRO A 495 24.52 -25.68 -24.78
C PRO A 495 23.18 -25.79 -25.53
N ILE A 496 22.85 -26.97 -26.06
CA ILE A 496 21.60 -27.19 -26.80
C ILE A 496 20.40 -27.12 -25.85
N MET A 497 20.42 -27.87 -24.75
CA MET A 497 19.33 -27.89 -23.77
C MET A 497 19.18 -26.54 -23.07
N LEU A 498 20.30 -25.91 -22.69
CA LEU A 498 20.29 -24.60 -22.04
C LEU A 498 19.72 -23.52 -22.97
N VAL A 499 20.19 -23.42 -24.21
CA VAL A 499 19.75 -22.34 -25.12
C VAL A 499 18.32 -22.57 -25.62
N PHE A 500 18.07 -23.74 -26.20
CA PHE A 500 16.79 -24.02 -26.88
C PHE A 500 15.71 -24.57 -25.94
N GLY A 501 16.11 -25.22 -24.85
CA GLY A 501 15.19 -25.78 -23.87
C GLY A 501 14.84 -24.79 -22.76
N GLU A 502 15.79 -24.00 -22.28
CA GLU A 502 15.56 -23.15 -21.10
C GLU A 502 15.58 -21.65 -21.39
N ILE A 503 16.70 -21.11 -21.88
CA ILE A 503 16.91 -19.66 -21.99
C ILE A 503 15.93 -19.02 -22.97
N ILE A 504 15.85 -19.52 -24.21
CA ILE A 504 14.93 -18.97 -25.22
C ILE A 504 13.48 -19.13 -24.76
N PRO A 505 13.02 -20.32 -24.32
CA PRO A 505 11.64 -20.48 -23.86
C PRO A 505 11.30 -19.61 -22.65
N LYS A 506 12.18 -19.49 -21.64
CA LYS A 506 11.98 -18.59 -20.50
C LYS A 506 11.92 -17.13 -20.96
N ALA A 507 12.80 -16.71 -21.87
CA ALA A 507 12.79 -15.34 -22.38
C ALA A 507 11.48 -14.99 -23.11
N VAL A 508 11.00 -15.87 -24.00
CA VAL A 508 9.73 -15.66 -24.72
C VAL A 508 8.53 -15.74 -23.78
N ALA A 509 8.53 -16.71 -22.87
CA ALA A 509 7.48 -16.91 -21.89
C ALA A 509 7.35 -15.74 -20.91
N ARG A 510 8.43 -14.98 -20.67
CA ARG A 510 8.40 -13.77 -19.85
C ARG A 510 7.65 -12.64 -20.55
N GLU A 511 7.94 -12.39 -21.82
CA GLU A 511 7.30 -11.31 -22.60
C GLU A 511 5.80 -11.55 -22.80
N TRP A 512 5.39 -12.81 -22.96
CA TRP A 512 3.99 -13.18 -23.19
C TRP A 512 3.36 -13.96 -22.04
N ALA A 513 3.86 -13.76 -20.81
CA ALA A 513 3.52 -14.57 -19.65
C ALA A 513 2.01 -14.72 -19.43
N THR A 514 1.28 -13.60 -19.44
CA THR A 514 -0.18 -13.56 -19.22
C THR A 514 -0.96 -14.33 -20.28
N ALA A 515 -0.58 -14.21 -21.56
CA ALA A 515 -1.27 -14.91 -22.64
C ALA A 515 -0.89 -16.39 -22.70
N LEU A 516 0.35 -16.73 -22.34
CA LEU A 516 0.88 -18.08 -22.41
C LEU A 516 0.41 -18.93 -21.23
N ILE A 517 0.33 -18.37 -20.02
CA ILE A 517 -0.05 -19.13 -18.82
C ILE A 517 -1.45 -19.73 -18.94
N VAL A 518 -2.43 -18.99 -19.47
CA VAL A 518 -3.81 -19.50 -19.65
C VAL A 518 -3.83 -20.72 -20.59
N ARG A 519 -2.90 -20.81 -21.57
CA ARG A 519 -2.81 -21.94 -22.49
C ARG A 519 -2.03 -23.11 -21.89
N VAL A 520 -0.91 -22.82 -21.22
CA VAL A 520 0.05 -23.80 -20.73
C VAL A 520 -0.39 -24.41 -19.40
N TYR A 521 -1.13 -23.67 -18.57
CA TYR A 521 -1.52 -24.08 -17.22
C TYR A 521 -2.30 -25.40 -17.20
N ARG A 522 -3.18 -25.64 -18.18
CA ARG A 522 -3.84 -26.95 -18.32
C ARG A 522 -2.82 -28.08 -18.46
N GLY A 523 -1.87 -27.96 -19.39
CA GLY A 523 -0.80 -28.97 -19.53
C GLY A 523 -0.01 -29.16 -18.24
N LEU A 524 0.27 -28.08 -17.51
CA LEU A 524 0.98 -28.13 -16.23
C LEU A 524 0.18 -28.89 -15.15
N THR A 525 -1.14 -28.72 -15.08
CA THR A 525 -1.99 -29.48 -14.15
C THR A 525 -2.06 -30.98 -14.48
N TRP A 526 -2.06 -31.35 -15.76
CA TRP A 526 -1.96 -32.76 -16.15
C TRP A 526 -0.61 -33.36 -15.75
N SER A 527 0.48 -32.61 -15.97
CA SER A 527 1.82 -32.99 -15.55
C SER A 527 1.96 -33.12 -14.03
N SER A 528 1.29 -32.26 -13.25
CA SER A 528 1.35 -32.32 -11.78
C SER A 528 0.67 -33.57 -11.24
N VAL A 529 -0.42 -34.04 -11.87
CA VAL A 529 -1.04 -35.32 -11.54
C VAL A 529 -0.13 -36.49 -11.89
N LEU A 530 0.55 -36.44 -13.04
CA LEU A 530 1.49 -37.49 -13.47
C LEU A 530 2.70 -37.59 -12.53
N LEU A 531 3.24 -36.46 -12.08
CA LEU A 531 4.40 -36.37 -11.19
C LEU A 531 4.02 -36.44 -9.71
N ALA A 532 2.73 -36.44 -9.36
CA ALA A 532 2.24 -36.49 -7.98
C ALA A 532 2.86 -37.59 -7.09
N PRO A 533 2.98 -38.89 -7.51
CA PRO A 533 3.56 -39.92 -6.65
C PRO A 533 5.03 -39.64 -6.31
N PHE A 534 5.72 -39.01 -7.26
CA PHE A 534 7.12 -38.67 -7.13
C PHE A 534 7.34 -37.45 -6.22
N VAL A 535 6.55 -36.39 -6.44
CA VAL A 535 6.50 -35.20 -5.58
C VAL A 535 6.13 -35.59 -4.14
N ALA A 536 5.14 -36.47 -3.96
CA ALA A 536 4.73 -36.95 -2.64
C ALA A 536 5.83 -37.74 -1.94
N PHE A 537 6.57 -38.58 -2.68
CA PHE A 537 7.73 -39.28 -2.15
C PHE A 537 8.82 -38.31 -1.69
N SER A 538 9.26 -37.39 -2.56
CA SER A 538 10.29 -36.40 -2.22
C SER A 538 9.89 -35.55 -1.02
N ASN A 539 8.64 -35.06 -0.98
CA ASN A 539 8.12 -34.28 0.16
C ASN A 539 8.04 -35.11 1.45
N GLY A 540 7.72 -36.40 1.36
CA GLY A 540 7.73 -37.30 2.51
C GLY A 540 9.12 -37.48 3.11
N VAL A 541 10.13 -37.68 2.25
CA VAL A 541 11.54 -37.77 2.65
C VAL A 541 12.02 -36.46 3.28
N VAL A 542 11.74 -35.33 2.64
CA VAL A 542 12.11 -34.00 3.14
C VAL A 542 11.42 -33.70 4.47
N GLY A 543 10.11 -33.94 4.58
CA GLY A 543 9.36 -33.74 5.81
C GLY A 543 9.85 -34.61 6.97
N GLY A 544 10.24 -35.86 6.69
CA GLY A 544 10.89 -36.74 7.66
C GLY A 544 12.23 -36.21 8.15
N LEU A 545 13.08 -35.74 7.23
CA LEU A 545 14.39 -35.16 7.55
C LEU A 545 14.26 -33.87 8.37
N LEU A 546 13.32 -33.00 7.99
CA LEU A 546 13.06 -31.74 8.68
C LEU A 546 12.53 -31.96 10.11
N ARG A 547 11.64 -32.94 10.31
CA ARG A 547 11.19 -33.33 11.67
C ARG A 547 12.34 -33.84 12.53
N LEU A 548 13.27 -34.57 11.93
CA LEU A 548 14.46 -35.08 12.62
C LEU A 548 15.43 -33.96 13.01
N LEU A 549 15.44 -32.87 12.24
CA LEU A 549 16.19 -31.63 12.53
C LEU A 549 15.43 -30.65 13.45
N GLY A 550 14.27 -31.04 14.00
CA GLY A 550 13.49 -30.21 14.92
C GLY A 550 12.72 -29.07 14.25
N ALA A 551 12.60 -29.06 12.93
CA ALA A 551 11.87 -28.03 12.20
C ALA A 551 10.34 -28.28 12.29
N THR A 552 9.61 -27.29 12.81
CA THR A 552 8.14 -27.31 12.83
C THR A 552 7.56 -27.24 11.42
N PRO A 553 6.41 -27.90 11.17
CA PRO A 553 5.67 -27.75 9.92
C PRO A 553 5.28 -26.28 9.71
N PRO A 554 5.22 -25.82 8.46
CA PRO A 554 5.01 -24.41 8.15
C PRO A 554 3.68 -23.92 8.75
N GLY A 555 3.75 -22.87 9.56
CA GLY A 555 2.62 -21.96 9.73
C GLY A 555 2.43 -21.20 8.44
N THR A 556 1.18 -20.97 8.04
CA THR A 556 0.81 -20.01 6.99
C THR A 556 1.45 -18.67 7.33
N ARG A 557 2.51 -18.28 6.61
CA ARG A 557 2.93 -16.88 6.61
C ARG A 557 1.84 -16.10 5.89
N HIS A 558 1.45 -14.97 6.47
CA HIS A 558 0.65 -13.96 5.79
C HIS A 558 1.37 -13.57 4.50
N PHE A 559 0.62 -13.51 3.40
CA PHE A 559 1.11 -13.22 2.05
C PHE A 559 1.74 -11.83 1.99
N VAL A 560 1.31 -10.92 2.87
CA VAL A 560 1.83 -9.56 3.00
C VAL A 560 1.82 -9.16 4.48
N SER A 561 2.93 -8.62 5.01
CA SER A 561 2.93 -7.98 6.35
C SER A 561 2.66 -6.48 6.25
N ARG A 562 2.23 -5.85 7.35
CA ARG A 562 1.97 -4.40 7.41
C ARG A 562 3.20 -3.59 7.01
N GLU A 563 4.38 -4.01 7.48
CA GLU A 563 5.68 -3.40 7.15
C GLU A 563 6.07 -3.61 5.69
N GLU A 564 5.58 -4.66 5.05
CA GLU A 564 5.78 -4.90 3.63
C GLU A 564 4.92 -3.95 2.79
N LEU A 565 3.66 -3.71 3.17
CA LEU A 565 2.82 -2.68 2.54
C LEU A 565 3.45 -1.29 2.65
N LYS A 566 3.88 -0.89 3.86
CA LYS A 566 4.58 0.39 4.08
C LYS A 566 5.86 0.49 3.25
N ALA A 567 6.64 -0.60 3.15
CA ALA A 567 7.86 -0.61 2.35
C ALA A 567 7.62 -0.52 0.83
N LEU A 568 6.46 -0.98 0.34
CA LEU A 568 6.06 -0.82 -1.06
C LEU A 568 5.65 0.63 -1.36
N LEU A 569 5.02 1.31 -0.39
CA LEU A 569 4.61 2.72 -0.50
C LEU A 569 5.81 3.67 -0.42
N ALA A 570 6.85 3.32 0.34
CA ALA A 570 8.08 4.09 0.49
C ALA A 570 9.09 3.94 -0.68
N MET A 571 8.66 3.39 -1.83
CA MET A 571 9.51 3.25 -3.03
C MET A 571 9.75 4.60 -3.71
N GLU A 572 10.83 4.72 -4.50
CA GLU A 572 11.16 5.99 -5.18
C GLU A 572 10.04 6.39 -6.18
N PRO A 573 9.75 7.70 -6.32
CA PRO A 573 8.76 8.20 -7.28
C PRO A 573 9.05 7.71 -8.70
N GLY A 574 8.11 6.97 -9.28
CA GLY A 574 8.22 6.35 -10.62
C GLY A 574 8.38 4.82 -10.63
N GLU A 575 8.57 4.16 -9.48
CA GLU A 575 8.48 2.69 -9.36
C GLU A 575 7.07 2.22 -8.98
N ALA A 576 6.25 3.07 -8.34
CA ALA A 576 4.83 2.83 -8.09
C ALA A 576 3.97 3.87 -8.83
N ASP A 577 2.83 3.45 -9.35
CA ASP A 577 1.80 4.31 -9.96
C ASP A 577 0.94 4.94 -8.86
N VAL A 578 1.59 5.57 -7.89
CA VAL A 578 0.95 6.22 -6.73
C VAL A 578 1.66 7.54 -6.52
N THR A 579 0.90 8.62 -6.35
CA THR A 579 1.46 9.94 -6.09
C THR A 579 2.12 9.97 -4.70
N SER A 580 3.10 10.86 -4.51
CA SER A 580 3.79 10.98 -3.22
C SER A 580 2.84 11.30 -2.06
N GLN A 581 1.74 12.00 -2.35
CA GLN A 581 0.76 12.38 -1.33
C GLN A 581 -0.17 11.22 -0.96
N GLU A 582 -0.61 10.41 -1.92
CA GLU A 582 -1.38 9.21 -1.61
C GLU A 582 -0.56 8.24 -0.76
N ALA A 583 0.72 8.07 -1.09
CA ALA A 583 1.62 7.24 -0.29
C ALA A 583 1.74 7.77 1.15
N GLU A 584 1.82 9.10 1.33
CA GLU A 584 1.85 9.74 2.66
C GLU A 584 0.54 9.54 3.43
N MET A 585 -0.61 9.79 2.80
CA MET A 585 -1.92 9.59 3.44
C MET A 585 -2.14 8.12 3.82
N ILE A 586 -1.76 7.17 2.97
CA ILE A 586 -1.88 5.74 3.26
C ILE A 586 -0.95 5.33 4.41
N ASP A 587 0.27 5.87 4.47
CA ASP A 587 1.19 5.60 5.58
C ASP A 587 0.62 6.12 6.91
N LYS A 588 0.07 7.33 6.90
CA LYS A 588 -0.64 7.95 8.02
C LYS A 588 -1.88 7.18 8.46
N ILE A 589 -2.65 6.62 7.52
CA ILE A 589 -3.79 5.74 7.84
C ILE A 589 -3.33 4.51 8.62
N PHE A 590 -2.18 3.93 8.27
CA PHE A 590 -1.61 2.86 9.07
C PHE A 590 -1.13 3.35 10.45
N ASP A 591 -0.63 4.58 10.57
CA ASP A 591 -0.18 5.11 11.87
C ASP A 591 -1.34 5.46 12.82
N LEU A 592 -2.52 5.84 12.32
CA LEU A 592 -3.75 6.02 13.14
C LEU A 592 -4.02 4.85 14.08
N GLY A 593 -3.73 3.64 13.61
CA GLY A 593 -3.93 2.43 14.39
C GLY A 593 -2.95 2.30 15.55
N ASP A 594 -1.81 2.98 15.53
CA ASP A 594 -0.81 2.90 16.59
C ASP A 594 -0.82 4.16 17.48
N THR A 595 -1.31 5.29 16.96
CA THR A 595 -1.40 6.58 17.66
C THR A 595 -2.50 6.59 18.73
N THR A 596 -2.17 7.15 19.88
CA THR A 596 -3.10 7.34 21.01
C THR A 596 -3.60 8.77 21.13
N VAL A 597 -4.74 8.98 21.79
CA VAL A 597 -5.33 10.30 22.04
C VAL A 597 -4.33 11.24 22.73
N ARG A 598 -3.49 10.70 23.62
CA ARG A 598 -2.44 11.48 24.31
C ARG A 598 -1.46 12.17 23.36
N GLU A 599 -1.18 11.56 22.21
CA GLU A 599 -0.17 12.04 21.27
C GLU A 599 -0.68 13.24 20.45
N ILE A 600 -1.99 13.32 20.24
CA ILE A 600 -2.62 14.33 19.37
C ILE A 600 -3.44 15.37 20.15
N MET A 601 -3.74 15.12 21.43
CA MET A 601 -4.59 16.03 22.21
C MET A 601 -3.95 17.41 22.36
N VAL A 602 -4.79 18.45 22.38
CA VAL A 602 -4.40 19.77 22.86
C VAL A 602 -4.26 19.69 24.38
N PRO A 603 -3.04 19.87 24.94
CA PRO A 603 -2.83 19.76 26.38
C PRO A 603 -3.63 20.81 27.14
N LEU A 604 -4.14 20.49 28.33
CA LEU A 604 -5.03 21.37 29.11
C LEU A 604 -4.45 22.79 29.30
N VAL A 605 -3.12 22.91 29.39
CA VAL A 605 -2.43 24.19 29.56
C VAL A 605 -2.56 25.12 28.34
N ASP A 606 -2.81 24.57 27.16
CA ASP A 606 -3.02 25.30 25.91
C ASP A 606 -4.53 25.45 25.58
N VAL A 607 -5.40 24.78 26.33
CA VAL A 607 -6.86 24.86 26.15
C VAL A 607 -7.38 26.20 26.67
N THR A 608 -8.02 26.94 25.77
CA THR A 608 -8.76 28.15 26.16
C THR A 608 -10.14 27.76 26.69
N MET A 609 -10.43 28.10 27.94
CA MET A 609 -11.63 27.66 28.67
C MET A 609 -12.25 28.79 29.50
N LEU A 610 -13.53 28.65 29.86
CA LEU A 610 -14.24 29.61 30.73
C LEU A 610 -14.80 28.93 31.99
N PRO A 611 -14.87 29.65 33.13
CA PRO A 611 -15.56 29.13 34.31
C PRO A 611 -17.07 29.08 34.06
N ALA A 612 -17.77 28.12 34.66
CA ALA A 612 -19.23 27.99 34.57
C ALA A 612 -20.01 29.23 35.09
N THR A 613 -19.34 30.08 35.88
CA THR A 613 -19.89 31.36 36.37
C THR A 613 -19.75 32.52 35.38
N ALA A 614 -19.06 32.32 34.25
CA ALA A 614 -18.90 33.34 33.22
C ALA A 614 -20.25 33.72 32.59
N SER A 615 -20.32 34.95 32.08
CA SER A 615 -21.48 35.43 31.35
C SER A 615 -21.44 34.98 29.89
N VAL A 616 -22.60 35.00 29.22
CA VAL A 616 -22.67 34.76 27.76
C VAL A 616 -21.81 35.77 27.00
N ARG A 617 -21.71 37.01 27.50
CA ARG A 617 -20.89 38.06 26.90
C ARG A 617 -19.39 37.75 26.97
N ASP A 618 -18.92 37.18 28.08
CA ASP A 618 -17.51 36.74 28.20
C ASP A 618 -17.19 35.66 27.17
N ALA A 619 -18.13 34.74 26.90
CA ALA A 619 -17.97 33.73 25.86
C ALA A 619 -17.95 34.34 24.45
N VAL A 620 -18.82 35.32 24.17
CA VAL A 620 -18.80 36.06 22.90
C VAL A 620 -17.49 36.81 22.68
N ASP A 621 -17.01 37.53 23.70
CA ASP A 621 -15.75 38.27 23.63
C ASP A 621 -14.56 37.30 23.42
N LEU A 622 -14.57 36.15 24.08
CA LEU A 622 -13.55 35.13 23.90
C LEU A 622 -13.54 34.52 22.49
N ILE A 623 -14.71 34.16 21.94
CA ILE A 623 -14.84 33.63 20.57
C ILE A 623 -14.35 34.65 19.56
N ARG A 624 -14.69 35.92 19.73
CA ARG A 624 -14.26 36.99 18.82
C ARG A 624 -12.75 37.22 18.88
N ASP A 625 -12.18 37.21 20.08
CA ASP A 625 -10.77 37.52 20.27
C ASP A 625 -9.86 36.35 19.82
N ARG A 626 -10.29 35.10 20.04
CA ARG A 626 -9.51 33.88 19.78
C ARG A 626 -9.89 33.12 18.52
N GLY A 627 -11.12 33.24 18.04
CA GLY A 627 -11.59 32.60 16.81
C GLY A 627 -12.24 31.22 16.96
N PHE A 628 -12.24 30.62 18.17
CA PHE A 628 -12.69 29.25 18.42
C PHE A 628 -14.21 29.03 18.25
N SER A 629 -14.58 27.87 17.70
CA SER A 629 -15.98 27.47 17.52
C SER A 629 -16.62 26.84 18.77
N ARG A 630 -15.80 26.25 19.65
CA ARG A 630 -16.23 25.53 20.86
C ARG A 630 -15.35 25.92 22.04
N ILE A 631 -15.96 26.19 23.19
CA ILE A 631 -15.27 26.58 24.42
C ILE A 631 -15.57 25.57 25.53
N PRO A 632 -14.57 24.87 26.07
CA PRO A 632 -14.71 24.07 27.27
C PRO A 632 -15.04 24.92 28.51
N ILE A 633 -15.94 24.42 29.35
CA ILE A 633 -16.41 25.07 30.57
C ILE A 633 -15.94 24.30 31.79
N TYR A 634 -15.27 24.97 32.73
CA TYR A 634 -14.76 24.34 33.96
C TYR A 634 -15.53 24.77 35.21
N ARG A 635 -15.46 23.94 36.26
CA ARG A 635 -16.08 24.22 37.56
C ARG A 635 -15.09 24.02 38.68
N GLU A 636 -14.93 25.06 39.52
CA GLU A 636 -14.01 25.13 40.66
C GLU A 636 -12.52 25.08 40.30
N ARG A 637 -12.11 24.15 39.44
CA ARG A 637 -10.72 23.95 38.98
C ARG A 637 -10.70 23.73 37.47
N GLU A 638 -9.65 24.18 36.80
CA GLU A 638 -9.43 24.02 35.35
C GLU A 638 -9.36 22.53 34.94
N THR A 639 -8.91 21.65 35.84
CA THR A 639 -8.88 20.18 35.61
C THR A 639 -10.26 19.52 35.67
N ASN A 640 -11.33 20.27 35.94
CA ASN A 640 -12.69 19.77 36.05
C ASN A 640 -13.56 20.44 34.98
N LEU A 641 -13.37 20.02 33.73
CA LEU A 641 -14.19 20.45 32.61
C LEU A 641 -15.54 19.73 32.66
N VAL A 642 -16.63 20.49 32.77
CA VAL A 642 -17.99 20.01 33.02
C VAL A 642 -18.93 20.15 31.82
N GLY A 643 -18.48 20.78 30.74
CA GLY A 643 -19.26 20.94 29.52
C GLY A 643 -18.56 21.75 28.45
N VAL A 644 -19.25 21.94 27.33
CA VAL A 644 -18.78 22.68 26.16
C VAL A 644 -19.89 23.62 25.72
N VAL A 645 -19.52 24.85 25.34
CA VAL A 645 -20.43 25.81 24.72
C VAL A 645 -19.94 26.10 23.31
N ALA A 646 -20.81 25.93 22.33
CA ALA A 646 -20.51 26.22 20.94
C ALA A 646 -21.01 27.61 20.51
N ALA A 647 -20.32 28.21 19.54
CA ALA A 647 -20.70 29.49 18.94
C ALA A 647 -22.15 29.49 18.43
N MET A 648 -22.59 28.39 17.81
CA MET A 648 -23.96 28.27 17.28
C MET A 648 -25.03 28.19 18.37
N ASP A 649 -24.74 27.60 19.53
CA ASP A 649 -25.66 27.60 20.67
C ASP A 649 -25.86 29.02 21.21
N ILE A 650 -24.78 29.82 21.25
CA ILE A 650 -24.82 31.23 21.60
C ILE A 650 -25.63 32.02 20.56
N LEU A 651 -25.42 31.80 19.27
CA LEU A 651 -26.20 32.46 18.22
C LEU A 651 -27.70 32.19 18.36
N ARG A 652 -28.05 30.90 18.56
CA ARG A 652 -29.44 30.42 18.59
C ARG A 652 -30.20 30.87 19.83
N ARG A 653 -29.57 30.78 21.01
CA ARG A 653 -30.24 30.93 22.32
C ARG A 653 -29.60 31.99 23.23
N GLY A 654 -28.47 32.57 22.84
CA GLY A 654 -27.68 33.46 23.69
C GLY A 654 -28.38 34.76 24.09
N ALA A 655 -29.30 35.28 23.26
CA ALA A 655 -30.11 36.45 23.59
C ALA A 655 -31.12 36.20 24.71
N GLU A 656 -31.56 34.95 24.90
CA GLU A 656 -32.52 34.56 25.93
C GLU A 656 -31.84 33.95 27.18
N ALA A 657 -30.62 33.46 27.03
CA ALA A 657 -29.85 32.82 28.09
C ALA A 657 -29.35 33.84 29.12
N ARG A 658 -29.60 33.55 30.41
CA ARG A 658 -29.13 34.41 31.51
C ARG A 658 -27.77 33.97 32.03
N ARG A 659 -27.43 32.71 31.84
CA ARG A 659 -26.18 32.09 32.31
C ARG A 659 -25.58 31.25 31.20
N LEU A 660 -24.25 31.15 31.19
CA LEU A 660 -23.53 30.27 30.28
C LEU A 660 -23.92 28.79 30.48
N ASP A 661 -24.27 28.42 31.72
CA ASP A 661 -24.84 27.12 32.09
C ASP A 661 -26.06 26.72 31.24
N ASP A 662 -26.88 27.69 30.78
CA ASP A 662 -28.12 27.42 30.03
C ASP A 662 -27.84 26.97 28.57
N LEU A 663 -26.64 27.25 28.08
CA LEU A 663 -26.14 26.96 26.74
C LEU A 663 -25.16 25.78 26.72
N MET A 664 -24.71 25.34 27.88
CA MET A 664 -23.68 24.31 28.03
C MET A 664 -24.22 22.92 27.66
N ARG A 665 -23.50 22.22 26.79
CA ARG A 665 -23.73 20.81 26.46
C ARG A 665 -22.86 19.90 27.34
N PRO A 666 -23.34 18.69 27.69
CA PRO A 666 -22.53 17.72 28.39
C PRO A 666 -21.33 17.31 27.52
N PRO A 667 -20.12 17.19 28.09
CA PRO A 667 -18.95 16.83 27.32
C PRO A 667 -18.86 15.30 27.15
N TYR A 668 -18.16 14.87 26.10
CA TYR A 668 -17.75 13.48 25.94
C TYR A 668 -16.36 13.29 26.56
N TYR A 669 -16.18 12.30 27.43
CA TYR A 669 -14.90 12.04 28.06
C TYR A 669 -14.21 10.82 27.45
N VAL A 670 -12.91 10.95 27.20
CA VAL A 670 -12.09 9.90 26.60
C VAL A 670 -10.78 9.71 27.40
N PRO A 671 -10.33 8.48 27.67
CA PRO A 671 -9.03 8.27 28.32
C PRO A 671 -7.88 8.58 27.36
N GLU A 672 -6.78 9.11 27.89
CA GLU A 672 -5.59 9.47 27.09
C GLU A 672 -4.96 8.28 26.33
N THR A 673 -5.21 7.05 26.80
CA THR A 673 -4.68 5.80 26.21
C THR A 673 -5.54 5.23 25.08
N LYS A 674 -6.69 5.85 24.76
CA LYS A 674 -7.54 5.39 23.67
C LYS A 674 -6.83 5.56 22.33
N ARG A 675 -7.02 4.62 21.41
CA ARG A 675 -6.51 4.75 20.04
C ARG A 675 -7.37 5.73 19.24
N ILE A 676 -6.75 6.49 18.36
CA ILE A 676 -7.44 7.57 17.65
C ILE A 676 -8.39 7.04 16.56
N ASP A 677 -8.10 5.87 15.97
CA ASP A 677 -9.00 5.14 15.08
C ASP A 677 -10.33 4.75 15.76
N ASP A 678 -10.26 4.34 17.03
CA ASP A 678 -11.43 4.05 17.86
C ASP A 678 -12.21 5.33 18.21
N LEU A 679 -11.50 6.41 18.57
CA LEU A 679 -12.12 7.67 18.93
C LEU A 679 -12.81 8.32 17.72
N LEU A 680 -12.18 8.32 16.55
CA LEU A 680 -12.73 8.81 15.29
C LEU A 680 -14.12 8.20 15.02
N ARG A 681 -14.23 6.88 15.17
CA ARG A 681 -15.49 6.14 15.00
C ARG A 681 -16.57 6.55 16.00
N GLU A 682 -16.18 6.79 17.24
CA GLU A 682 -17.12 7.23 18.28
C GLU A 682 -17.58 8.67 18.03
N MET A 683 -16.69 9.55 17.61
CA MET A 683 -16.98 10.94 17.28
C MET A 683 -17.89 11.04 16.05
N GLN A 684 -17.60 10.31 14.97
CA GLN A 684 -18.48 10.22 13.79
C GLN A 684 -19.89 9.68 14.14
N ARG A 685 -19.97 8.55 14.87
CA ARG A 685 -21.27 7.95 15.25
C ARG A 685 -22.05 8.81 16.24
N GLY A 686 -21.35 9.44 17.16
CA GLY A 686 -21.91 10.32 18.17
C GLY A 686 -22.28 11.70 17.65
N ARG A 687 -21.83 12.05 16.42
CA ARG A 687 -21.83 13.42 15.89
C ARG A 687 -21.23 14.36 16.90
N MET A 688 -19.97 14.12 17.27
CA MET A 688 -19.26 14.91 18.27
C MET A 688 -17.99 15.44 17.64
N HIS A 689 -17.76 16.74 17.77
CA HIS A 689 -16.55 17.38 17.21
C HIS A 689 -15.49 17.70 18.27
N LEU A 690 -15.80 17.54 19.56
CA LEU A 690 -14.84 17.78 20.64
C LEU A 690 -15.05 16.77 21.77
N ALA A 691 -13.97 16.13 22.20
CA ALA A 691 -13.92 15.27 23.37
C ALA A 691 -12.92 15.82 24.40
N ILE A 692 -13.20 15.56 25.67
CA ILE A 692 -12.37 15.94 26.81
C ILE A 692 -11.54 14.75 27.22
N VAL A 693 -10.23 14.91 27.23
CA VAL A 693 -9.29 13.86 27.60
C VAL A 693 -9.13 13.83 29.11
N VAL A 694 -9.20 12.64 29.70
CA VAL A 694 -9.08 12.43 31.16
C VAL A 694 -7.98 11.42 31.50
N ASP A 695 -7.35 11.64 32.65
CA ASP A 695 -6.43 10.69 33.28
C ASP A 695 -7.15 9.58 34.06
N GLU A 696 -6.39 8.65 34.65
CA GLU A 696 -6.93 7.53 35.43
C GLU A 696 -7.59 7.96 36.75
N TYR A 697 -7.40 9.21 37.16
CA TYR A 697 -8.00 9.81 38.35
C TYR A 697 -9.26 10.63 38.03
N GLY A 698 -9.63 10.72 36.75
CA GLY A 698 -10.79 11.45 36.24
C GLY A 698 -10.56 12.97 36.12
N GLY A 699 -9.32 13.43 36.23
CA GLY A 699 -8.96 14.82 35.95
C GLY A 699 -8.83 15.05 34.45
N SER A 700 -9.31 16.18 33.94
CA SER A 700 -9.09 16.57 32.55
C SER A 700 -7.60 16.85 32.31
N THR A 701 -7.03 16.29 31.24
CA THR A 701 -5.63 16.45 30.83
C THR A 701 -5.48 17.21 29.51
N GLY A 702 -6.56 17.29 28.73
CA GLY A 702 -6.59 18.00 27.45
C GLY A 702 -7.96 17.90 26.77
N ILE A 703 -8.01 18.32 25.50
CA ILE A 703 -9.13 18.12 24.60
C ILE A 703 -8.62 17.55 23.28
N VAL A 704 -9.51 16.90 22.53
CA VAL A 704 -9.22 16.43 21.17
C VAL A 704 -10.45 16.70 20.31
N THR A 705 -10.23 17.19 19.10
CA THR A 705 -11.26 17.52 18.12
C THR A 705 -11.29 16.48 17.01
N LEU A 706 -12.37 16.48 16.21
CA LEU A 706 -12.44 15.58 15.06
C LEU A 706 -11.38 15.97 14.02
N GLU A 707 -11.17 17.28 13.90
CA GLU A 707 -10.19 17.92 13.04
C GLU A 707 -8.76 17.46 13.39
N ASP A 708 -8.40 17.41 14.68
CA ASP A 708 -7.07 16.91 15.14
C ASP A 708 -6.84 15.44 14.71
N ILE A 709 -7.89 14.60 14.74
CA ILE A 709 -7.75 13.19 14.34
C ILE A 709 -7.62 13.04 12.82
N VAL A 710 -8.33 13.87 12.04
CA VAL A 710 -8.25 13.84 10.58
C VAL A 710 -6.95 14.49 10.09
N GLU A 711 -6.42 15.46 10.81
CA GLU A 711 -5.11 16.08 10.56
C GLU A 711 -3.97 15.05 10.60
N GLU A 712 -4.06 14.03 11.46
CA GLU A 712 -3.10 12.91 11.45
C GLU A 712 -3.09 12.14 10.12
N ILE A 713 -4.18 12.17 9.34
CA ILE A 713 -4.30 11.51 8.03
C ILE A 713 -3.81 12.42 6.91
N VAL A 714 -4.29 13.66 6.89
CA VAL A 714 -4.14 14.56 5.75
C VAL A 714 -2.92 15.48 5.92
N GLY A 715 -2.38 15.63 7.13
CA GLY A 715 -1.35 16.62 7.49
C GLY A 715 -1.94 17.98 7.87
N GLU A 716 -1.09 18.93 8.27
CA GLU A 716 -1.47 20.17 8.95
C GLU A 716 -2.69 20.91 8.33
N ILE A 717 -3.75 21.08 9.11
CA ILE A 717 -4.98 21.81 8.73
C ILE A 717 -5.28 22.88 9.79
N GLN A 718 -4.46 23.92 9.85
CA GLN A 718 -4.74 25.05 10.74
C GLN A 718 -5.78 26.00 10.15
N ASP A 719 -6.77 26.41 10.94
CA ASP A 719 -7.76 27.43 10.57
C ASP A 719 -7.09 28.81 10.37
N GLU A 720 -7.52 29.56 9.35
CA GLU A 720 -7.12 30.95 9.07
C GLU A 720 -7.32 31.89 10.28
N HIS A 721 -8.21 31.53 11.22
CA HIS A 721 -8.57 32.35 12.38
C HIS A 721 -7.84 32.01 13.67
N ASP A 722 -7.03 30.95 13.68
CA ASP A 722 -6.24 30.61 14.84
C ASP A 722 -5.11 31.63 14.99
N ARG A 723 -5.37 32.66 15.79
CA ARG A 723 -4.38 33.65 16.24
C ARG A 723 -3.49 33.03 17.32
N SER A 724 -2.95 31.84 17.07
CA SER A 724 -1.72 31.44 17.73
C SER A 724 -0.62 32.32 17.14
N PRO A 725 0.16 33.05 17.96
CA PRO A 725 1.28 33.81 17.42
C PRO A 725 2.18 32.84 16.66
N ALA A 726 2.55 33.21 15.42
CA ALA A 726 3.46 32.42 14.61
C ALA A 726 4.68 32.05 15.48
N PRO A 727 5.17 30.80 15.44
CA PRO A 727 6.26 30.38 16.30
C PRO A 727 7.53 31.22 16.10
N VAL A 728 7.64 31.93 14.96
CA VAL A 728 8.70 32.89 14.64
C VAL A 728 8.14 34.11 13.93
N ASP A 729 8.58 35.30 14.33
CA ASP A 729 8.37 36.56 13.62
C ASP A 729 9.68 37.33 13.47
N ARG A 730 9.87 38.01 12.32
CA ARG A 730 11.06 38.85 12.10
C ARG A 730 10.84 40.25 12.67
N LEU A 731 11.70 40.68 13.58
CA LEU A 731 11.67 42.01 14.18
C LEU A 731 12.31 43.07 13.26
N PRO A 732 11.93 44.35 13.39
CA PRO A 732 12.45 45.45 12.55
C PRO A 732 13.97 45.66 12.63
N ASP A 733 14.60 45.18 13.71
CA ASP A 733 16.05 45.25 13.93
C ASP A 733 16.82 44.11 13.24
N GLY A 734 16.13 43.24 12.48
CA GLY A 734 16.72 42.11 11.78
C GLY A 734 16.91 40.86 12.63
N THR A 735 16.47 40.88 13.90
CA THR A 735 16.43 39.72 14.78
C THR A 735 15.08 38.98 14.66
N TYR A 736 14.97 37.82 15.29
CA TYR A 736 13.76 37.00 15.25
C TYR A 736 13.15 36.89 16.63
N TRP A 737 11.87 37.22 16.75
CA TRP A 737 11.04 36.83 17.88
C TRP A 737 10.66 35.37 17.71
N VAL A 738 10.82 34.54 18.73
CA VAL A 738 10.55 33.11 18.68
C VAL A 738 9.79 32.70 19.94
N ALA A 739 8.68 31.98 19.77
CA ALA A 739 7.93 31.43 20.88
C ALA A 739 8.76 30.37 21.62
N GLY A 740 8.73 30.38 22.96
CA GLY A 740 9.48 29.40 23.76
C GLY A 740 9.07 27.95 23.49
N ARG A 741 7.82 27.73 23.06
CA ARG A 741 7.30 26.41 22.68
C ARG A 741 7.72 25.92 21.29
N ALA A 742 8.31 26.77 20.46
CA ALA A 742 8.68 26.40 19.09
C ALA A 742 9.66 25.21 19.08
N ASN A 743 9.41 24.23 18.20
CA ASN A 743 10.25 23.04 18.03
C ASN A 743 11.56 23.42 17.31
N ILE A 744 12.68 22.96 17.84
CA ILE A 744 14.01 23.30 17.30
C ILE A 744 14.22 22.72 15.91
N ASP A 745 13.68 21.55 15.60
CA ASP A 745 13.86 20.92 14.28
C ASP A 745 13.09 21.67 13.20
N GLU A 746 11.81 21.98 13.46
CA GLU A 746 10.99 22.81 12.58
C GLU A 746 11.63 24.19 12.34
N LEU A 747 12.18 24.81 13.38
CA LEU A 747 12.90 26.08 13.28
C LEU A 747 14.17 25.98 12.43
N ASN A 748 14.95 24.91 12.62
CA ASN A 748 16.17 24.68 11.87
C ASN A 748 15.88 24.44 10.39
N GLU A 749 14.84 23.66 10.08
CA GLU A 749 14.42 23.38 8.71
C GLU A 749 13.83 24.62 8.03
N ALA A 750 12.88 25.30 8.67
CA ALA A 750 12.20 26.47 8.12
C ALA A 750 13.14 27.66 7.91
N MET A 751 14.10 27.88 8.82
CA MET A 751 14.98 29.06 8.81
C MET A 751 16.39 28.77 8.30
N GLY A 752 16.72 27.52 7.99
CA GLY A 752 18.08 27.08 7.65
C GLY A 752 19.06 27.30 8.81
N TRP A 753 18.59 27.16 10.05
CA TRP A 753 19.39 27.36 11.25
C TRP A 753 20.05 26.06 11.73
N THR A 754 21.04 26.20 12.62
CA THR A 754 21.70 25.08 13.29
C THR A 754 21.67 25.27 14.80
N LEU A 755 20.50 25.57 15.35
CA LEU A 755 20.29 25.60 16.80
C LEU A 755 20.59 24.20 17.37
N PRO A 756 21.34 24.12 18.47
CA PRO A 756 21.74 22.83 19.03
C PRO A 756 20.51 22.08 19.58
N LYS A 757 20.43 20.78 19.30
CA LYS A 757 19.46 19.85 19.87
C LYS A 757 20.18 18.82 20.74
N GLN A 758 19.65 18.58 21.94
CA GLN A 758 20.12 17.53 22.86
C GLN A 758 18.89 16.84 23.47
N ASP A 759 18.77 16.78 24.80
CA ASP A 759 17.66 16.15 25.52
C ASP A 759 16.38 17.03 25.59
N TYR A 760 16.25 18.00 24.68
CA TYR A 760 15.14 18.95 24.64
C TYR A 760 14.68 19.17 23.20
N GLU A 761 13.39 19.43 23.02
CA GLU A 761 12.77 19.61 21.71
C GLU A 761 12.40 21.05 21.40
N THR A 762 12.24 21.90 22.43
CA THR A 762 11.76 23.27 22.28
C THR A 762 12.83 24.32 22.59
N VAL A 763 12.65 25.54 22.07
CA VAL A 763 13.52 26.68 22.35
C VAL A 763 13.58 27.02 23.84
N ALA A 764 12.47 26.93 24.56
CA ALA A 764 12.45 27.06 26.02
C ALA A 764 13.28 25.96 26.69
N GLY A 765 13.18 24.72 26.19
CA GLY A 765 14.03 23.60 26.63
C GLY A 765 15.52 23.88 26.43
N LEU A 766 15.91 24.41 25.27
CA LEU A 766 17.28 24.85 24.98
C LEU A 766 17.77 25.90 25.99
N VAL A 767 16.96 26.93 26.26
CA VAL A 767 17.30 28.01 27.19
C VAL A 767 17.46 27.48 28.61
N LEU A 768 16.54 26.62 29.07
CA LEU A 768 16.57 26.03 30.39
C LEU A 768 17.73 25.05 30.56
N ALA A 769 18.01 24.21 29.56
CA ALA A 769 19.14 23.29 29.57
C ALA A 769 20.48 24.04 29.61
N THR A 770 20.57 25.18 28.91
CA THR A 770 21.79 26.00 28.87
C THR A 770 22.01 26.75 30.19
N LEU A 771 20.95 27.30 30.79
CA LEU A 771 21.06 28.13 32.01
C LEU A 771 20.92 27.34 33.31
N GLY A 772 20.38 26.12 33.28
CA GLY A 772 20.12 25.28 34.45
C GLY A 772 19.08 25.84 35.42
N ARG A 773 18.37 26.91 35.04
CA ARG A 773 17.32 27.59 35.81
C ARG A 773 16.39 28.37 34.89
N ILE A 774 15.25 28.79 35.43
CA ILE A 774 14.35 29.72 34.74
C ILE A 774 15.03 31.11 34.67
N PRO A 775 15.21 31.69 33.47
CA PRO A 775 15.83 33.00 33.29
C PRO A 775 14.90 34.15 33.69
N ARG A 776 15.46 35.33 33.87
CA ARG A 776 14.68 36.57 33.98
C ARG A 776 14.46 37.18 32.60
N THR A 777 13.36 37.90 32.41
CA THR A 777 13.17 38.77 31.24
C THR A 777 14.36 39.72 31.07
N GLY A 778 14.90 39.79 29.85
CA GLY A 778 16.08 40.56 29.47
C GLY A 778 17.41 39.80 29.58
N GLU A 779 17.41 38.57 30.06
CA GLU A 779 18.63 37.76 30.21
C GLU A 779 19.10 37.18 28.86
N GLU A 780 20.40 37.28 28.57
CA GLU A 780 21.00 36.81 27.31
C GLU A 780 21.86 35.57 27.52
N LEU A 781 21.76 34.62 26.58
CA LEU A 781 22.60 33.43 26.50
C LEU A 781 23.19 33.27 25.10
N GLN A 782 24.37 32.66 25.05
CA GLN A 782 25.08 32.38 23.80
C GLN A 782 25.08 30.89 23.52
N VAL A 783 24.58 30.51 22.35
CA VAL A 783 24.64 29.16 21.81
C VAL A 783 25.48 29.18 20.53
N PRO A 784 26.02 28.06 20.04
CA PRO A 784 26.86 28.05 18.85
C PRO A 784 26.16 28.72 17.65
N GLY A 785 26.70 29.88 17.21
CA GLY A 785 26.17 30.63 16.07
C GLY A 785 25.04 31.62 16.37
N TYR A 786 24.47 31.63 17.59
CA TYR A 786 23.30 32.47 17.90
C TYR A 786 23.36 33.07 19.31
N THR A 787 22.86 34.30 19.43
CA THR A 787 22.57 34.97 20.69
C THR A 787 21.07 34.93 20.94
N ILE A 788 20.66 34.39 22.09
CA ILE A 788 19.26 34.30 22.49
C ILE A 788 19.03 35.24 23.68
N THR A 789 18.15 36.22 23.54
CA THR A 789 17.70 37.13 24.62
C THR A 789 16.31 36.72 25.07
N VAL A 790 16.11 36.48 26.37
CA VAL A 790 14.79 36.14 26.91
C VAL A 790 13.91 37.38 26.92
N LEU A 791 12.81 37.36 26.16
CA LEU A 791 11.87 38.48 26.09
C LEU A 791 10.79 38.36 27.16
N GLU A 792 10.27 37.17 27.35
CA GLU A 792 9.22 36.90 28.34
C GLU A 792 9.49 35.59 29.06
N ALA A 793 9.60 35.65 30.38
CA ALA A 793 9.73 34.48 31.24
C ALA A 793 8.77 34.59 32.43
N GLY A 794 7.97 33.54 32.63
CA GLY A 794 7.10 33.39 33.79
C GLY A 794 7.80 32.67 34.94
N PRO A 795 7.11 32.41 36.06
CA PRO A 795 7.68 31.72 37.22
C PRO A 795 8.07 30.26 36.96
N ARG A 796 7.56 29.65 35.87
CA ARG A 796 7.68 28.21 35.57
C ARG A 796 8.21 27.89 34.17
N HIS A 797 8.26 28.86 33.26
CA HIS A 797 8.63 28.62 31.86
C HIS A 797 9.12 29.90 31.17
N VAL A 798 9.76 29.73 30.02
CA VAL A 798 10.14 30.81 29.09
C VAL A 798 9.07 30.89 28.01
N ALA A 799 8.40 32.03 27.87
CA ALA A 799 7.28 32.22 26.94
C ALA A 799 7.77 32.68 25.56
N ALA A 800 8.76 33.57 25.50
CA ALA A 800 9.28 34.09 24.25
C ALA A 800 10.75 34.50 24.36
N VAL A 801 11.48 34.37 23.25
CA VAL A 801 12.88 34.77 23.13
C VAL A 801 13.13 35.56 21.85
N LYS A 802 14.21 36.32 21.83
CA LYS A 802 14.77 36.98 20.67
C LYS A 802 16.02 36.23 20.23
N ILE A 803 16.09 35.78 18.99
CA ILE A 803 17.27 35.09 18.44
C ILE A 803 17.95 36.00 17.41
N ALA A 804 19.25 36.21 17.58
CA ALA A 804 20.12 36.92 16.64
C ALA A 804 21.28 36.03 16.22
N LEU A 805 21.77 36.17 14.98
CA LEU A 805 23.00 35.53 14.54
C LEU A 805 24.18 36.13 15.31
N ALA A 806 24.97 35.28 15.96
CA ALA A 806 26.15 35.74 16.70
C ALA A 806 27.20 36.28 15.72
N PRO A 807 27.82 37.44 15.98
CA PRO A 807 28.92 37.92 15.16
C PRO A 807 30.08 36.90 15.19
N PRO A 808 30.80 36.69 14.07
CA PRO A 808 31.89 35.73 14.03
C PRO A 808 32.95 36.10 15.08
N ARG A 809 33.29 35.13 15.95
CA ARG A 809 34.38 35.30 16.93
C ARG A 809 35.65 35.68 16.16
N GLN A 810 36.18 36.87 16.41
CA GLN A 810 37.56 37.20 16.04
C GLN A 810 38.47 36.21 16.79
N ALA A 811 39.31 35.52 16.01
CA ALA A 811 40.20 34.45 16.45
C ALA A 811 41.24 34.91 17.48
#